data_AF-A0A1V5WIZ0-F1
#
_entry.id   AF-A0A1V5WIZ0-F1
#
_cell.length_a   1.000
_cell.length_b   1.000
_cell.length_c   1.000
_cell.angle_alpha   90.00
_cell.angle_beta   90.00
_cell.angle_gamma   90.00
#
_symmetry.space_group_name_H-M   'P 1'
#
loop_
_entity.id
_entity.type
_entity.pdbx_description
1 polymer ?
#
loop_
_entity_poly.entity_id
_entity_poly.type
_entity_poly.pdbx_seq_one_letter_code
_entity_poly.pdbx_strand_id
1 'polypeptide(L)'
;MGKVPDKKLKVGILLDSADGYMNKRILNDCIDLAEEYNVLPVFFLGGVLEPAREPAGSDFLYSLPHPGSLDALIVFPNSIAPWDPVTETRKILDRIPDLPVYAANEAMPGLFSVAINEKPAIHALVDHLVLTHGYKEFSLITGPDAPASISRRRRQLFEEQLARHGISVPENKIVLGRFKEDDGKRAVEALFRQEDSIPEVIISFNDQMAAGTIEELLNRGIAVPADIAVTGFDDVEETSLLPCTLTTIHVPVWEMMTALFEKITGDLRGRKTAGDQRKPDAVYLNATFIRRESCGTLRNDETHAVEMEELVGEQIESIYSPHQSRNKTFRQELENVLEETLTTGETDRFSEFSQKIVKKILRTGDISSSFIDIFSSQWTISLLKHDDNETRILINALFLDAIRLLVRGKMQTCARIHANDRGALEFSRNSTSILSRKPTMQEALEEIGKNLSMLGIERCILVLTDPENPEQGSTRLSYKKRYFREIPTENFTKFPVSRLVNNGLDSITVPIAVLPIAINTDFFGYMVLSITENSFEDLSLVQELVSRLIAGAASNESLSSQIQFLERKNTALSRLSTIDEFTGLHNRRVLHETGKDLFRRTLNEGKTCCCIFLDMDGLKKINDEWGHPEGDTAIKTLAAILRKSFRSRDMIVRYGGDEFIVLMFDIKKATVSSALARITRQLDLYNKSSGKPWNLQASWGVTVVPPDRITLSFEDLIEETDDRLYEEKQRRREAGLR
;
A
#
# COMPACT_ATOMS: atom_id res chain seq x y z
N MET A 1 -12.91 -49.14 2.33
CA MET A 1 -13.33 -47.81 1.85
C MET A 1 -12.87 -46.79 2.88
N GLY A 2 -11.77 -46.07 2.62
CA GLY A 2 -11.34 -44.98 3.50
C GLY A 2 -12.36 -43.84 3.43
N LYS A 3 -12.84 -43.37 4.58
CA LYS A 3 -13.65 -42.14 4.65
C LYS A 3 -12.81 -41.00 4.04
N VAL A 4 -13.32 -40.38 2.98
CA VAL A 4 -12.76 -39.12 2.46
C VAL A 4 -12.82 -38.11 3.62
N PRO A 5 -11.71 -37.47 4.01
CA PRO A 5 -11.73 -36.46 5.08
C PRO A 5 -12.68 -35.32 4.69
N ASP A 6 -13.50 -34.89 5.65
CA ASP A 6 -14.47 -33.81 5.45
C ASP A 6 -13.75 -32.52 5.05
N LYS A 7 -14.12 -31.94 3.90
CA LYS A 7 -13.43 -30.79 3.33
C LYS A 7 -13.56 -29.60 4.28
N LYS A 8 -12.46 -28.89 4.56
CA LYS A 8 -12.50 -27.62 5.31
C LYS A 8 -13.39 -26.62 4.58
N LEU A 9 -14.34 -26.02 5.28
CA LEU A 9 -15.18 -24.94 4.75
C LEU A 9 -14.34 -23.66 4.68
N LYS A 10 -14.28 -23.01 3.52
CA LYS A 10 -13.59 -21.74 3.31
C LYS A 10 -14.52 -20.60 3.71
N VAL A 11 -14.21 -19.91 4.80
CA VAL A 11 -15.04 -18.81 5.31
C VAL A 11 -14.29 -17.50 5.12
N GLY A 12 -14.87 -16.60 4.33
CA GLY A 12 -14.35 -15.25 4.17
C GLY A 12 -14.67 -14.39 5.39
N ILE A 13 -13.75 -13.54 5.82
CA ILE A 13 -13.94 -12.63 6.95
C ILE A 13 -13.54 -11.22 6.50
N LEU A 14 -14.46 -10.27 6.54
CA LEU A 14 -14.24 -8.88 6.11
C LEU A 14 -13.91 -8.00 7.30
N LEU A 15 -12.72 -7.39 7.27
CA LEU A 15 -12.22 -6.44 8.26
C LEU A 15 -11.51 -5.27 7.55
N ASP A 16 -11.30 -4.15 8.24
CA ASP A 16 -10.57 -3.00 7.71
C ASP A 16 -9.06 -3.28 7.65
N SER A 17 -8.41 -3.69 8.75
CA SER A 17 -6.97 -3.98 8.75
C SER A 17 -6.58 -5.07 9.76
N ALA A 18 -5.31 -5.47 9.78
CA ALA A 18 -4.77 -6.38 10.80
C ALA A 18 -4.22 -5.65 12.05
N ASP A 19 -4.13 -4.31 12.02
CA ASP A 19 -3.33 -3.58 13.02
C ASP A 19 -4.08 -3.22 14.29
N GLY A 20 -5.40 -3.01 14.19
CA GLY A 20 -6.20 -2.61 15.35
C GLY A 20 -6.18 -3.70 16.42
N TYR A 21 -6.05 -3.32 17.70
CA TYR A 21 -5.96 -4.28 18.81
C TYR A 21 -7.15 -5.25 18.84
N MET A 22 -8.37 -4.74 18.62
CA MET A 22 -9.56 -5.59 18.48
C MET A 22 -9.46 -6.55 17.28
N ASN A 23 -8.98 -6.08 16.13
CA ASN A 23 -8.87 -6.93 14.94
C ASN A 23 -7.83 -8.04 15.16
N LYS A 24 -6.69 -7.75 15.81
CA LYS A 24 -5.70 -8.77 16.17
C LYS A 24 -6.35 -9.88 17.02
N ARG A 25 -7.14 -9.51 18.03
CA ARG A 25 -7.92 -10.46 18.84
C ARG A 25 -8.88 -11.29 17.98
N ILE A 26 -9.65 -10.64 17.10
CA ILE A 26 -10.55 -11.35 16.16
C ILE A 26 -9.78 -12.34 15.29
N LEU A 27 -8.65 -11.94 14.69
CA LEU A 27 -7.85 -12.81 13.82
C LEU A 27 -7.32 -14.03 14.59
N ASN A 28 -6.79 -13.83 15.80
CA ASN A 28 -6.28 -14.92 16.65
C ASN A 28 -7.39 -15.90 17.04
N ASP A 29 -8.48 -15.39 17.63
CA ASP A 29 -9.60 -16.22 18.08
C ASP A 29 -10.22 -16.99 16.89
N CYS A 30 -10.30 -16.37 15.70
CA CYS A 30 -10.75 -17.04 14.48
C CYS A 30 -9.84 -18.19 14.06
N ILE A 31 -8.52 -18.02 14.12
CA ILE A 31 -7.56 -19.08 13.74
C ILE A 31 -7.62 -20.23 14.72
N ASP A 32 -7.69 -19.95 16.01
CA ASP A 32 -7.77 -20.96 17.07
C ASP A 32 -9.04 -21.80 16.93
N LEU A 33 -10.19 -21.13 16.71
CA LEU A 33 -11.48 -21.78 16.50
C LEU A 33 -11.57 -22.53 15.15
N ALA A 34 -10.85 -22.08 14.12
CA ALA A 34 -10.96 -22.64 12.78
C ALA A 34 -10.60 -24.14 12.74
N GLU A 35 -9.65 -24.59 13.55
CA GLU A 35 -9.27 -25.99 13.61
C GLU A 35 -10.35 -26.86 14.27
N GLU A 36 -11.03 -26.35 15.30
CA GLU A 36 -12.14 -27.04 15.99
C GLU A 36 -13.36 -27.20 15.08
N TYR A 37 -13.70 -26.17 14.32
CA TYR A 37 -14.87 -26.17 13.42
C TYR A 37 -14.57 -26.73 12.02
N ASN A 38 -13.34 -27.17 11.76
CA ASN A 38 -12.86 -27.63 10.45
C ASN A 38 -13.18 -26.59 9.35
N VAL A 39 -12.78 -25.35 9.62
CA VAL A 39 -12.92 -24.16 8.76
C VAL A 39 -11.52 -23.69 8.30
N LEU A 40 -11.47 -23.02 7.16
CA LEU A 40 -10.31 -22.30 6.64
C LEU A 40 -10.67 -20.82 6.53
N PRO A 41 -10.21 -19.96 7.45
CA PRO A 41 -10.49 -18.54 7.41
C PRO A 41 -9.68 -17.85 6.30
N VAL A 42 -10.36 -16.98 5.56
CA VAL A 42 -9.81 -16.13 4.50
C VAL A 42 -10.12 -14.68 4.87
N PHE A 43 -9.13 -13.95 5.38
CA PHE A 43 -9.30 -12.58 5.84
C PHE A 43 -9.14 -11.60 4.68
N PHE A 44 -10.15 -10.77 4.44
CA PHE A 44 -10.12 -9.68 3.47
C PHE A 44 -9.91 -8.37 4.23
N LEU A 45 -8.70 -7.82 4.15
CA LEU A 45 -8.26 -6.65 4.89
C LEU A 45 -8.22 -5.44 3.96
N GLY A 46 -9.39 -4.89 3.66
CA GLY A 46 -9.57 -3.90 2.59
C GLY A 46 -9.23 -2.47 2.98
N GLY A 47 -9.41 -2.09 4.23
CA GLY A 47 -9.37 -0.72 4.73
C GLY A 47 -10.78 -0.16 4.97
N VAL A 48 -10.84 0.96 5.67
CA VAL A 48 -12.11 1.57 6.09
C VAL A 48 -12.79 2.29 4.92
N LEU A 49 -14.10 2.09 4.75
CA LEU A 49 -14.95 2.81 3.81
C LEU A 49 -15.29 4.21 4.36
N GLU A 50 -14.63 5.24 3.83
CA GLU A 50 -14.88 6.64 4.17
C GLU A 50 -15.92 7.26 3.21
N PRO A 51 -17.04 7.85 3.70
CA PRO A 51 -18.11 8.41 2.84
C PRO A 51 -17.68 9.55 1.90
N ALA A 52 -16.58 10.25 2.22
CA ALA A 52 -16.11 11.44 1.51
C ALA A 52 -14.82 11.22 0.70
N ARG A 53 -14.29 10.00 0.68
CA ARG A 53 -13.06 9.66 -0.05
C ARG A 53 -13.44 8.77 -1.22
N GLU A 54 -12.88 9.02 -2.39
CA GLU A 54 -13.00 8.05 -3.49
C GLU A 54 -12.49 6.69 -2.98
N PRO A 55 -13.21 5.59 -3.28
CA PRO A 55 -12.83 4.29 -2.79
C PRO A 55 -11.44 3.93 -3.32
N ALA A 56 -10.42 4.15 -2.50
CA ALA A 56 -9.13 3.50 -2.65
C ALA A 56 -9.35 1.98 -2.56
N GLY A 57 -8.37 1.16 -2.96
CA GLY A 57 -8.45 -0.31 -3.21
C GLY A 57 -9.27 -1.22 -2.26
N SER A 58 -9.74 -0.73 -1.13
CA SER A 58 -10.72 -1.31 -0.20
C SER A 58 -12.01 -1.80 -0.87
N ASP A 59 -12.68 -0.95 -1.66
CA ASP A 59 -13.97 -1.32 -2.28
C ASP A 59 -13.80 -2.46 -3.29
N PHE A 60 -12.68 -2.43 -4.00
CA PHE A 60 -12.28 -3.50 -4.89
C PHE A 60 -12.07 -4.81 -4.11
N LEU A 61 -11.30 -4.79 -3.02
CA LEU A 61 -11.01 -5.99 -2.24
C LEU A 61 -12.28 -6.65 -1.69
N TYR A 62 -13.25 -5.85 -1.25
CA TYR A 62 -14.52 -6.35 -0.72
C TYR A 62 -15.47 -6.90 -1.79
N SER A 63 -15.16 -6.73 -3.08
CA SER A 63 -15.86 -7.38 -4.20
C SER A 63 -15.32 -8.77 -4.56
N LEU A 64 -14.17 -9.16 -4.00
CA LEU A 64 -13.51 -10.45 -4.28
C LEU A 64 -14.22 -11.71 -3.74
N PRO A 65 -14.97 -11.67 -2.62
CA PRO A 65 -15.70 -12.84 -2.13
C PRO A 65 -16.67 -13.38 -3.21
N HIS A 66 -16.61 -14.69 -3.47
CA HIS A 66 -17.43 -15.33 -4.51
C HIS A 66 -17.75 -16.79 -4.14
N PRO A 67 -18.95 -17.33 -4.46
CA PRO A 67 -19.34 -18.72 -4.14
C PRO A 67 -18.44 -19.81 -4.75
N GLY A 68 -17.72 -19.45 -5.82
CA GLY A 68 -16.74 -20.34 -6.46
C GLY A 68 -15.44 -20.51 -5.65
N SER A 69 -15.15 -19.62 -4.70
CA SER A 69 -13.91 -19.62 -3.91
C SER A 69 -14.15 -19.74 -2.40
N LEU A 70 -15.33 -19.37 -1.91
CA LEU A 70 -15.73 -19.38 -0.51
C LEU A 70 -17.06 -20.13 -0.32
N ASP A 71 -17.23 -20.73 0.86
CA ASP A 71 -18.47 -21.42 1.26
C ASP A 71 -19.40 -20.52 2.08
N ALA A 72 -18.86 -19.53 2.82
CA ALA A 72 -19.62 -18.51 3.56
C ALA A 72 -18.81 -17.22 3.78
N LEU A 73 -19.47 -16.17 4.24
CA LEU A 73 -18.91 -14.87 4.57
C LEU A 73 -19.31 -14.41 5.98
N ILE A 74 -18.34 -13.91 6.74
CA ILE A 74 -18.56 -13.14 7.97
C ILE A 74 -18.18 -11.68 7.68
N VAL A 75 -19.06 -10.76 8.03
CA VAL A 75 -18.79 -9.31 7.94
C VAL A 75 -18.78 -8.67 9.31
N PHE A 76 -17.86 -7.74 9.53
CA PHE A 76 -17.79 -6.87 10.71
C PHE A 76 -18.17 -5.44 10.32
N PRO A 77 -19.46 -5.06 10.33
CA PRO A 77 -19.93 -3.78 9.80
C PRO A 77 -19.25 -2.57 10.46
N ASN A 78 -19.07 -2.63 11.78
CA ASN A 78 -18.43 -1.57 12.57
C ASN A 78 -16.93 -1.37 12.26
N SER A 79 -16.25 -2.41 11.74
CA SER A 79 -14.84 -2.33 11.34
C SER A 79 -14.70 -1.71 9.95
N ILE A 80 -15.47 -2.20 8.97
CA ILE A 80 -15.32 -1.77 7.57
C ILE A 80 -15.99 -0.42 7.27
N ALA A 81 -17.06 -0.05 7.98
CA ALA A 81 -17.83 1.16 7.71
C ALA A 81 -18.30 1.86 9.01
N PRO A 82 -17.37 2.39 9.83
CA PRO A 82 -17.69 2.88 11.17
C PRO A 82 -18.63 4.09 11.22
N TRP A 83 -18.81 4.84 10.11
CA TRP A 83 -19.76 5.97 10.03
C TRP A 83 -21.21 5.54 9.80
N ASP A 84 -21.42 4.51 8.97
CA ASP A 84 -22.74 3.94 8.69
C ASP A 84 -22.59 2.43 8.43
N PRO A 85 -22.46 1.64 9.52
CA PRO A 85 -22.14 0.21 9.44
C PRO A 85 -23.16 -0.57 8.61
N VAL A 86 -24.45 -0.25 8.76
CA VAL A 86 -25.53 -1.03 8.15
C VAL A 86 -25.67 -0.73 6.67
N THR A 87 -25.72 0.55 6.29
CA THR A 87 -26.00 0.96 4.91
C THR A 87 -24.81 0.67 3.99
N GLU A 88 -23.59 1.04 4.39
CA GLU A 88 -22.42 0.87 3.54
C GLU A 88 -22.01 -0.59 3.39
N THR A 89 -22.10 -1.39 4.47
CA THR A 89 -21.89 -2.84 4.37
C THR A 89 -22.91 -3.47 3.42
N ARG A 90 -24.17 -3.04 3.44
CA ARG A 90 -25.18 -3.57 2.52
C ARG A 90 -24.85 -3.30 1.05
N LYS A 91 -24.34 -2.11 0.71
CA LYS A 91 -23.88 -1.80 -0.66
C LYS A 91 -22.76 -2.74 -1.14
N ILE A 92 -21.91 -3.23 -0.24
CA ILE A 92 -20.92 -4.27 -0.57
C ILE A 92 -21.64 -5.59 -0.81
N LEU A 93 -22.49 -6.02 0.13
CA LEU A 93 -23.16 -7.31 0.06
C LEU A 93 -24.06 -7.45 -1.17
N ASP A 94 -24.72 -6.37 -1.62
CA ASP A 94 -25.56 -6.34 -2.82
C ASP A 94 -24.76 -6.66 -4.11
N ARG A 95 -23.43 -6.55 -4.07
CA ARG A 95 -22.52 -6.88 -5.17
C ARG A 95 -21.97 -8.30 -5.10
N ILE A 96 -22.15 -8.99 -3.97
CA ILE A 96 -21.65 -10.36 -3.75
C ILE A 96 -22.75 -11.36 -4.14
N PRO A 97 -22.55 -12.19 -5.19
CA PRO A 97 -23.57 -13.15 -5.63
C PRO A 97 -23.67 -14.35 -4.68
N ASP A 98 -24.89 -14.82 -4.39
CA ASP A 98 -25.29 -16.14 -3.84
C ASP A 98 -24.33 -16.80 -2.82
N LEU A 99 -23.80 -16.03 -1.86
CA LEU A 99 -22.95 -16.51 -0.77
C LEU A 99 -23.68 -16.36 0.58
N PRO A 100 -23.75 -17.37 1.45
CA PRO A 100 -24.30 -17.21 2.79
C PRO A 100 -23.50 -16.20 3.61
N VAL A 101 -24.16 -15.16 4.12
CA VAL A 101 -23.53 -14.06 4.87
C VAL A 101 -24.04 -14.02 6.32
N TYR A 102 -23.10 -13.82 7.24
CA TYR A 102 -23.33 -13.69 8.67
C TYR A 102 -22.69 -12.40 9.19
N ALA A 103 -23.33 -11.71 10.12
CA ALA A 103 -22.83 -10.45 10.66
C ALA A 103 -22.29 -10.61 12.08
N ALA A 104 -21.15 -9.98 12.35
CA ALA A 104 -20.48 -9.95 13.64
C ALA A 104 -20.51 -8.53 14.23
N ASN A 105 -20.68 -8.45 15.54
CA ASN A 105 -20.61 -7.23 16.37
C ASN A 105 -21.73 -6.19 16.12
N GLU A 106 -22.43 -6.21 14.98
CA GLU A 106 -23.57 -5.34 14.70
C GLU A 106 -24.73 -6.17 14.12
N ALA A 107 -25.95 -5.85 14.55
CA ALA A 107 -27.15 -6.48 14.00
C ALA A 107 -27.42 -5.97 12.57
N MET A 108 -27.51 -6.89 11.61
CA MET A 108 -27.78 -6.60 10.21
C MET A 108 -29.16 -7.15 9.80
N PRO A 109 -30.12 -6.31 9.38
CA PRO A 109 -31.45 -6.77 9.02
C PRO A 109 -31.45 -7.82 7.90
N GLY A 110 -32.08 -8.98 8.11
CA GLY A 110 -32.16 -10.05 7.11
C GLY A 110 -30.92 -10.95 7.02
N LEU A 111 -29.93 -10.77 7.90
CA LEU A 111 -28.79 -11.68 8.06
C LEU A 111 -28.82 -12.26 9.47
N PHE A 112 -28.35 -13.50 9.63
CA PHE A 112 -28.04 -13.99 10.96
C PHE A 112 -26.88 -13.16 11.54
N SER A 113 -27.13 -12.52 12.68
CA SER A 113 -26.19 -11.61 13.32
C SER A 113 -25.85 -12.06 14.74
N VAL A 114 -24.60 -11.90 15.15
CA VAL A 114 -24.22 -11.93 16.57
C VAL A 114 -23.79 -10.53 16.95
N ALA A 115 -24.63 -9.84 17.72
CA ALA A 115 -24.48 -8.44 18.09
C ALA A 115 -24.15 -8.29 19.58
N ILE A 116 -23.54 -7.17 19.95
CA ILE A 116 -23.14 -6.90 21.34
C ILE A 116 -24.09 -5.90 21.99
N ASN A 117 -24.57 -6.25 23.19
CA ASN A 117 -25.33 -5.37 24.05
C ASN A 117 -24.37 -4.64 25.02
N GLU A 118 -24.06 -3.40 24.69
CA GLU A 118 -23.08 -2.57 25.42
C GLU A 118 -23.71 -1.80 26.60
N LYS A 119 -25.03 -1.62 26.58
CA LYS A 119 -25.74 -0.72 27.52
C LYS A 119 -25.49 -1.09 28.99
N PRO A 120 -25.63 -2.35 29.43
CA PRO A 120 -25.41 -2.70 30.84
C PRO A 120 -23.99 -2.40 31.31
N ALA A 121 -22.98 -2.70 30.48
CA ALA A 121 -21.58 -2.47 30.82
C ALA A 121 -21.22 -0.98 30.88
N ILE A 122 -21.71 -0.18 29.91
CA ILE A 122 -21.54 1.28 29.92
C ILE A 122 -22.16 1.88 31.17
N HIS A 123 -23.37 1.44 31.53
CA HIS A 123 -24.05 1.92 32.73
C HIS A 123 -23.26 1.58 33.99
N ALA A 124 -22.81 0.33 34.13
CA ALA A 124 -22.00 -0.11 35.26
C ALA A 124 -20.67 0.64 35.39
N LEU A 125 -20.00 0.91 34.26
CA LEU A 125 -18.77 1.70 34.24
C LEU A 125 -19.01 3.13 34.76
N VAL A 126 -20.04 3.81 34.26
CA VAL A 126 -20.38 5.18 34.69
C VAL A 126 -20.80 5.20 36.17
N ASP A 127 -21.64 4.25 36.58
CA ASP A 127 -22.07 4.12 37.99
C ASP A 127 -20.86 3.94 38.90
N HIS A 128 -19.90 3.10 38.52
CA HIS A 128 -18.67 2.94 39.28
C HIS A 128 -17.87 4.24 39.39
N LEU A 129 -17.64 4.94 38.28
CA LEU A 129 -16.87 6.19 38.26
C LEU A 129 -17.52 7.28 39.14
N VAL A 130 -18.85 7.38 39.11
CA VAL A 130 -19.57 8.45 39.84
C VAL A 130 -19.85 8.06 41.30
N LEU A 131 -20.33 6.85 41.55
CA LEU A 131 -20.79 6.44 42.88
C LEU A 131 -19.65 5.94 43.76
N THR A 132 -18.66 5.23 43.19
CA THR A 132 -17.51 4.72 43.96
C THR A 132 -16.45 5.79 44.16
N HIS A 133 -16.06 6.50 43.08
CA HIS A 133 -14.96 7.47 43.14
C HIS A 133 -15.40 8.92 43.32
N GLY A 134 -16.69 9.22 43.10
CA GLY A 134 -17.22 10.57 43.31
C GLY A 134 -16.93 11.56 42.17
N TYR A 135 -16.37 11.10 41.05
CA TYR A 135 -15.98 11.97 39.93
C TYR A 135 -17.16 12.78 39.36
N LYS A 136 -16.86 14.00 38.91
CA LYS A 136 -17.82 14.99 38.36
C LYS A 136 -17.38 15.60 37.04
N GLU A 137 -16.08 15.72 36.79
CA GLU A 137 -15.55 16.34 35.57
C GLU A 137 -15.08 15.28 34.56
N PHE A 138 -15.88 15.06 33.52
CA PHE A 138 -15.64 14.02 32.50
C PHE A 138 -15.24 14.61 31.15
N SER A 139 -14.37 13.91 30.44
CA SER A 139 -14.10 14.12 29.01
C SER A 139 -14.26 12.81 28.25
N LEU A 140 -14.71 12.89 26.99
CA LEU A 140 -14.94 11.73 26.14
C LEU A 140 -14.00 11.78 24.93
N ILE A 141 -13.34 10.67 24.65
CA ILE A 141 -12.63 10.43 23.40
C ILE A 141 -13.44 9.42 22.60
N THR A 142 -14.16 9.94 21.61
CA THR A 142 -15.11 9.18 20.81
C THR A 142 -14.46 8.68 19.51
N GLY A 143 -15.10 7.75 18.80
CA GLY A 143 -14.78 7.44 17.41
C GLY A 143 -15.54 8.31 16.41
N PRO A 144 -15.62 7.90 15.13
CA PRO A 144 -16.38 8.58 14.08
C PRO A 144 -17.81 8.94 14.48
N ASP A 145 -18.13 10.24 14.48
CA ASP A 145 -19.41 10.75 14.96
C ASP A 145 -20.39 11.03 13.81
N ALA A 146 -21.10 10.00 13.38
CA ALA A 146 -22.17 10.07 12.40
C ALA A 146 -23.46 9.51 13.00
N PRO A 147 -24.65 9.92 12.53
CA PRO A 147 -25.92 9.50 13.14
C PRO A 147 -26.12 7.99 13.28
N ALA A 148 -25.59 7.21 12.33
CA ALA A 148 -25.68 5.75 12.31
C ALA A 148 -24.48 5.05 12.97
N SER A 149 -23.45 5.78 13.42
CA SER A 149 -22.22 5.17 13.93
C SER A 149 -22.38 4.54 15.30
N ILE A 150 -21.60 3.50 15.56
CA ILE A 150 -21.50 2.90 16.89
C ILE A 150 -20.99 3.89 17.94
N SER A 151 -20.07 4.79 17.54
CA SER A 151 -19.55 5.84 18.41
C SER A 151 -20.66 6.80 18.86
N ARG A 152 -21.59 7.18 17.97
CA ARG A 152 -22.71 8.05 18.33
C ARG A 152 -23.63 7.37 19.34
N ARG A 153 -23.94 6.09 19.11
CA ARG A 153 -24.73 5.25 20.02
C ARG A 153 -24.07 5.12 21.40
N ARG A 154 -22.77 4.82 21.45
CA ARG A 154 -21.98 4.76 22.70
C ARG A 154 -22.03 6.10 23.45
N ARG A 155 -21.81 7.23 22.75
CA ARG A 155 -21.87 8.57 23.35
C ARG A 155 -23.24 8.83 23.99
N GLN A 156 -24.33 8.52 23.31
CA GLN A 156 -25.67 8.68 23.87
C GLN A 156 -25.86 7.87 25.16
N LEU A 157 -25.35 6.64 25.23
CA LEU A 157 -25.46 5.80 26.44
C LEU A 157 -24.62 6.35 27.61
N PHE A 158 -23.41 6.85 27.34
CA PHE A 158 -22.59 7.51 28.35
C PHE A 158 -23.25 8.81 28.85
N GLU A 159 -23.70 9.67 27.95
CA GLU A 159 -24.39 10.93 28.29
C GLU A 159 -25.72 10.67 29.02
N GLU A 160 -26.51 9.67 28.60
CA GLU A 160 -27.74 9.24 29.27
C GLU A 160 -27.46 8.85 30.73
N GLN A 161 -26.45 8.01 30.97
CA GLN A 161 -26.15 7.55 32.32
C GLN A 161 -25.50 8.64 33.19
N LEU A 162 -24.62 9.48 32.64
CA LEU A 162 -24.07 10.64 33.36
C LEU A 162 -25.17 11.64 33.75
N ALA A 163 -26.12 11.91 32.85
CA ALA A 163 -27.23 12.82 33.11
C ALA A 163 -28.14 12.34 34.25
N ARG A 164 -28.32 11.01 34.41
CA ARG A 164 -29.04 10.43 35.55
C ARG A 164 -28.36 10.71 36.90
N HIS A 165 -27.05 10.93 36.89
CA HIS A 165 -26.27 11.37 38.05
C HIS A 165 -26.12 12.90 38.14
N GLY A 166 -26.83 13.65 37.29
CA GLY A 166 -26.78 15.11 37.26
C GLY A 166 -25.51 15.69 36.64
N ILE A 167 -24.79 14.89 35.85
CA ILE A 167 -23.53 15.29 35.20
C ILE A 167 -23.78 15.46 33.70
N SER A 168 -23.31 16.58 33.13
CA SER A 168 -23.33 16.84 31.69
C SER A 168 -21.92 17.01 31.17
N VAL A 169 -21.60 16.43 30.01
CA VAL A 169 -20.30 16.62 29.34
C VAL A 169 -20.43 17.75 28.31
N PRO A 170 -19.75 18.89 28.49
CA PRO A 170 -19.74 19.96 27.50
C PRO A 170 -19.14 19.52 26.16
N GLU A 171 -19.61 20.07 25.04
CA GLU A 171 -19.11 19.69 23.70
C GLU A 171 -17.60 19.92 23.54
N ASN A 172 -17.03 20.92 24.20
CA ASN A 172 -15.59 21.19 24.18
C ASN A 172 -14.77 20.14 24.97
N LYS A 173 -15.39 19.29 25.79
CA LYS A 173 -14.78 18.15 26.49
C LYS A 173 -14.90 16.84 25.71
N ILE A 174 -15.40 16.91 24.47
CA ILE A 174 -15.60 15.75 23.61
C ILE A 174 -14.65 15.87 22.43
N VAL A 175 -13.76 14.89 22.30
CA VAL A 175 -12.80 14.84 21.20
C VAL A 175 -13.13 13.69 20.26
N LEU A 176 -13.06 13.96 18.96
CA LEU A 176 -13.30 12.99 17.90
C LEU A 176 -12.00 12.28 17.53
N GLY A 177 -12.02 10.96 17.63
CA GLY A 177 -10.98 10.04 17.18
C GLY A 177 -11.45 9.12 16.05
N ARG A 178 -10.54 8.26 15.62
CA ARG A 178 -10.71 7.24 14.59
C ARG A 178 -10.30 5.85 15.11
N PHE A 179 -10.40 5.65 16.43
CA PHE A 179 -10.06 4.41 17.12
C PHE A 179 -8.59 3.99 17.02
N LYS A 180 -7.66 4.91 16.72
CA LYS A 180 -6.22 4.68 16.66
C LYS A 180 -5.51 5.27 17.89
N GLU A 181 -4.32 4.77 18.19
CA GLU A 181 -3.56 5.17 19.38
C GLU A 181 -3.20 6.66 19.37
N ASP A 182 -2.76 7.17 18.21
CA ASP A 182 -2.44 8.59 18.02
C ASP A 182 -3.66 9.51 18.22
N ASP A 183 -4.89 8.99 18.12
CA ASP A 183 -6.09 9.78 18.42
C ASP A 183 -6.19 10.09 19.92
N GLY A 184 -5.77 9.16 20.78
CA GLY A 184 -5.68 9.38 22.22
C GLY A 184 -4.66 10.46 22.57
N LYS A 185 -3.48 10.40 21.95
CA LYS A 185 -2.41 11.41 22.13
C LYS A 185 -2.90 12.80 21.72
N ARG A 186 -3.46 12.92 20.50
CA ARG A 186 -4.02 14.18 19.99
C ARG A 186 -5.20 14.68 20.82
N ALA A 187 -5.98 13.78 21.43
CA ALA A 187 -7.08 14.17 22.27
C ALA A 187 -6.62 14.81 23.58
N VAL A 188 -5.58 14.27 24.22
CA VAL A 188 -4.96 14.91 25.39
C VAL A 188 -4.42 16.29 25.00
N GLU A 189 -3.73 16.43 23.86
CA GLU A 189 -3.28 17.74 23.39
C GLU A 189 -4.43 18.74 23.21
N ALA A 190 -5.56 18.30 22.65
CA ALA A 190 -6.72 19.14 22.40
C ALA A 190 -7.42 19.57 23.69
N LEU A 191 -7.58 18.64 24.64
CA LEU A 191 -8.21 18.91 25.95
C LEU A 191 -7.36 19.90 26.77
N PHE A 192 -6.05 19.77 26.76
CA PHE A 192 -5.14 20.62 27.55
C PHE A 192 -4.85 21.99 26.94
N ARG A 193 -5.27 22.26 25.69
CA ARG A 193 -5.22 23.62 25.11
C ARG A 193 -6.35 24.52 25.61
N GLN A 194 -7.38 23.96 26.22
CA GLN A 194 -8.51 24.73 26.73
C GLN A 194 -8.19 25.21 28.14
N GLU A 195 -8.27 26.54 28.37
CA GLU A 195 -7.93 27.15 29.67
C GLU A 195 -8.91 26.77 30.80
N ASP A 196 -10.08 26.21 30.48
CA ASP A 196 -11.13 25.87 31.44
C ASP A 196 -11.21 24.35 31.71
N SER A 197 -10.77 23.99 32.92
CA SER A 197 -10.82 22.69 33.63
C SER A 197 -10.01 21.50 33.08
N ILE A 198 -9.18 20.90 33.93
CA ILE A 198 -8.58 19.58 33.69
C ILE A 198 -9.64 18.52 34.08
N PRO A 199 -9.95 17.53 33.24
CA PRO A 199 -10.93 16.50 33.61
C PRO A 199 -10.40 15.61 34.73
N GLU A 200 -11.30 15.11 35.57
CA GLU A 200 -10.99 14.05 36.53
C GLU A 200 -10.96 12.68 35.85
N VAL A 201 -11.78 12.51 34.81
CA VAL A 201 -11.90 11.24 34.07
C VAL A 201 -11.90 11.47 32.56
N ILE A 202 -11.11 10.67 31.86
CA ILE A 202 -11.16 10.54 30.40
C ILE A 202 -11.70 9.15 30.03
N ILE A 203 -12.86 9.11 29.37
CA ILE A 203 -13.46 7.87 28.84
C ILE A 203 -13.12 7.75 27.36
N SER A 204 -12.33 6.75 27.00
CA SER A 204 -12.00 6.45 25.61
C SER A 204 -12.89 5.33 25.09
N PHE A 205 -13.43 5.50 23.88
CA PHE A 205 -14.36 4.53 23.30
C PHE A 205 -13.68 3.31 22.67
N ASN A 206 -12.36 3.20 22.78
CA ASN A 206 -11.63 1.94 22.69
C ASN A 206 -10.33 1.99 23.52
N ASP A 207 -9.79 0.81 23.78
CA ASP A 207 -8.57 0.58 24.54
C ASP A 207 -7.35 1.16 23.83
N GLN A 208 -7.33 1.16 22.50
CA GLN A 208 -6.21 1.70 21.73
C GLN A 208 -6.09 3.23 21.92
N MET A 209 -7.19 3.98 21.90
CA MET A 209 -7.20 5.40 22.25
C MET A 209 -6.88 5.61 23.73
N ALA A 210 -7.34 4.73 24.62
CA ALA A 210 -7.01 4.81 26.05
C ALA A 210 -5.50 4.65 26.30
N ALA A 211 -4.85 3.72 25.60
CA ALA A 211 -3.41 3.51 25.66
C ALA A 211 -2.63 4.77 25.25
N GLY A 212 -2.95 5.35 24.10
CA GLY A 212 -2.34 6.60 23.64
C GLY A 212 -2.62 7.80 24.56
N THR A 213 -3.81 7.82 25.20
CA THR A 213 -4.16 8.82 26.22
C THR A 213 -3.25 8.70 27.44
N ILE A 214 -3.08 7.49 27.98
CA ILE A 214 -2.21 7.24 29.14
C ILE A 214 -0.77 7.60 28.82
N GLU A 215 -0.26 7.21 27.65
CA GLU A 215 1.10 7.54 27.24
C GLU A 215 1.34 9.07 27.21
N GLU A 216 0.43 9.82 26.60
CA GLU A 216 0.57 11.28 26.48
C GLU A 216 0.41 12.00 27.83
N LEU A 217 -0.47 11.51 28.72
CA LEU A 217 -0.58 12.03 30.08
C LEU A 217 0.74 11.83 30.86
N LEU A 218 1.32 10.64 30.79
CA LEU A 218 2.59 10.33 31.46
C LEU A 218 3.76 11.14 30.89
N ASN A 219 3.81 11.35 29.57
CA ASN A 219 4.80 12.23 28.92
C ASN A 219 4.74 13.68 29.44
N ARG A 220 3.57 14.11 29.92
CA ARG A 220 3.34 15.42 30.54
C ARG A 220 3.55 15.42 32.05
N GLY A 221 3.93 14.29 32.64
CA GLY A 221 4.10 14.13 34.08
C GLY A 221 2.79 14.04 34.87
N ILE A 222 1.68 13.69 34.20
CA ILE A 222 0.35 13.53 34.82
C ILE A 222 0.16 12.04 35.12
N ALA A 223 -0.10 11.73 36.38
CA ALA A 223 -0.23 10.36 36.85
C ALA A 223 -1.63 9.79 36.57
N VAL A 224 -1.67 8.55 36.09
CA VAL A 224 -2.89 7.75 35.94
C VAL A 224 -2.82 6.62 36.97
N PRO A 225 -3.82 6.45 37.86
CA PRO A 225 -5.07 7.21 37.97
C PRO A 225 -5.01 8.46 38.89
N ALA A 226 -3.88 8.73 39.53
CA ALA A 226 -3.84 9.63 40.70
C ALA A 226 -4.24 11.08 40.41
N ASP A 227 -3.91 11.59 39.21
CA ASP A 227 -4.32 12.93 38.77
C ASP A 227 -5.55 12.86 37.85
N ILE A 228 -5.55 11.91 36.91
CA ILE A 228 -6.64 11.70 35.94
C ILE A 228 -6.89 10.20 35.79
N ALA A 229 -8.14 9.79 35.98
CA ALA A 229 -8.58 8.44 35.68
C ALA A 229 -8.79 8.26 34.17
N VAL A 230 -8.41 7.10 33.64
CA VAL A 230 -8.60 6.77 32.22
C VAL A 230 -9.31 5.43 32.10
N THR A 231 -10.31 5.37 31.22
CA THR A 231 -11.04 4.13 30.92
C THR A 231 -11.08 3.85 29.43
N GLY A 232 -11.22 2.57 29.07
CA GLY A 232 -11.27 2.09 27.69
C GLY A 232 -12.52 1.28 27.36
N PHE A 233 -12.44 0.59 26.23
CA PHE A 233 -13.47 -0.29 25.67
C PHE A 233 -12.75 -1.34 24.83
N ASP A 234 -13.19 -2.60 24.85
CA ASP A 234 -12.73 -3.78 24.08
C ASP A 234 -12.08 -4.88 24.94
N ASP A 235 -11.35 -4.50 25.99
CA ASP A 235 -10.55 -5.38 26.85
C ASP A 235 -9.52 -6.21 26.08
N VAL A 236 -8.56 -5.51 25.49
CA VAL A 236 -7.51 -6.10 24.63
C VAL A 236 -6.19 -6.29 25.39
N GLU A 237 -5.46 -7.35 25.02
CA GLU A 237 -4.27 -7.81 25.73
C GLU A 237 -3.09 -6.82 25.61
N GLU A 238 -3.04 -6.03 24.54
CA GLU A 238 -2.01 -5.02 24.29
C GLU A 238 -1.94 -3.98 25.42
N THR A 239 -3.05 -3.75 26.12
CA THR A 239 -3.11 -2.82 27.27
C THR A 239 -2.36 -3.33 28.51
N SER A 240 -1.97 -4.61 28.55
CA SER A 240 -1.17 -5.19 29.63
C SER A 240 0.25 -4.60 29.73
N LEU A 241 0.72 -3.91 28.69
CA LEU A 241 2.01 -3.23 28.65
C LEU A 241 1.96 -1.82 29.27
N LEU A 242 0.76 -1.34 29.58
CA LEU A 242 0.58 -0.02 30.18
C LEU A 242 1.13 0.00 31.62
N PRO A 243 1.60 1.17 32.10
CA PRO A 243 2.13 1.32 33.45
C PRO A 243 1.12 1.05 34.57
N CYS A 244 -0.18 1.11 34.26
CA CYS A 244 -1.28 0.68 35.12
C CYS A 244 -2.23 -0.21 34.32
N THR A 245 -2.92 -1.12 35.01
CA THR A 245 -3.91 -1.98 34.36
C THR A 245 -5.18 -1.18 33.99
N LEU A 246 -5.60 -1.25 32.73
CA LEU A 246 -6.68 -0.43 32.18
C LEU A 246 -8.08 -0.94 32.59
N THR A 247 -8.86 -0.08 33.22
CA THR A 247 -10.30 -0.24 33.45
C THR A 247 -11.04 -0.06 32.12
N THR A 248 -11.88 -1.02 31.75
CA THR A 248 -12.42 -1.12 30.38
C THR A 248 -13.76 -1.86 30.34
N ILE A 249 -14.34 -2.00 29.14
CA ILE A 249 -15.52 -2.81 28.85
C ILE A 249 -15.09 -3.98 27.97
N HIS A 250 -15.27 -5.20 28.44
CA HIS A 250 -14.97 -6.43 27.72
C HIS A 250 -16.03 -6.74 26.68
N VAL A 251 -15.57 -6.95 25.44
CA VAL A 251 -16.38 -7.47 24.35
C VAL A 251 -16.10 -8.99 24.20
N PRO A 252 -17.12 -9.86 24.25
CA PRO A 252 -16.96 -11.32 24.21
C PRO A 252 -16.70 -11.83 22.79
N VAL A 253 -15.49 -11.58 22.27
CA VAL A 253 -15.09 -11.93 20.89
C VAL A 253 -15.10 -13.44 20.66
N TRP A 254 -14.61 -14.22 21.63
CA TRP A 254 -14.52 -15.67 21.54
C TRP A 254 -15.92 -16.31 21.38
N GLU A 255 -16.87 -15.92 22.22
CA GLU A 255 -18.26 -16.39 22.17
C GLU A 255 -18.94 -15.95 20.88
N MET A 256 -18.68 -14.72 20.43
CA MET A 256 -19.20 -14.22 19.16
C MET A 256 -18.73 -15.09 17.98
N MET A 257 -17.43 -15.36 17.90
CA MET A 257 -16.87 -16.18 16.83
C MET A 257 -17.32 -17.64 16.91
N THR A 258 -17.43 -18.18 18.12
CA THR A 258 -17.97 -19.52 18.37
C THR A 258 -19.40 -19.64 17.83
N ALA A 259 -20.30 -18.73 18.20
CA ALA A 259 -21.68 -18.75 17.75
C ALA A 259 -21.80 -18.63 16.21
N LEU A 260 -20.94 -17.82 15.58
CA LEU A 260 -20.88 -17.69 14.12
C LEU A 260 -20.40 -18.97 13.45
N PHE A 261 -19.30 -19.57 13.90
CA PHE A 261 -18.78 -20.82 13.32
C PHE A 261 -19.71 -22.01 13.54
N GLU A 262 -20.33 -22.12 14.72
CA GLU A 262 -21.39 -23.11 14.99
C GLU A 262 -22.54 -22.96 14.00
N LYS A 263 -23.02 -21.72 13.80
CA LYS A 263 -24.13 -21.44 12.88
C LYS A 263 -23.75 -21.76 11.42
N ILE A 264 -22.59 -21.29 10.95
CA ILE A 264 -22.09 -21.53 9.59
C ILE A 264 -21.94 -23.03 9.32
N THR A 265 -21.27 -23.75 10.22
CA THR A 265 -21.05 -25.18 10.04
C THR A 265 -22.36 -25.97 10.12
N GLY A 266 -23.29 -25.57 10.98
CA GLY A 266 -24.62 -26.16 11.08
C GLY A 266 -25.44 -26.00 9.80
N ASP A 267 -25.46 -24.80 9.24
CA ASP A 267 -26.19 -24.45 8.02
C ASP A 267 -25.63 -25.18 6.79
N LEU A 268 -24.30 -25.22 6.64
CA LEU A 268 -23.64 -25.77 5.46
C LEU A 268 -23.46 -27.29 5.47
N ARG A 269 -23.22 -27.90 6.64
CA ARG A 269 -23.04 -29.37 6.75
C ARG A 269 -24.35 -30.12 6.97
N GLY A 270 -25.49 -29.43 6.97
CA GLY A 270 -26.80 -30.07 7.00
C GLY A 270 -27.16 -30.75 8.33
N ARG A 271 -26.61 -30.27 9.47
CA ARG A 271 -27.17 -30.64 10.79
C ARG A 271 -28.51 -29.93 10.94
N LYS A 272 -29.57 -30.49 10.36
CA LYS A 272 -30.94 -30.17 10.73
C LYS A 272 -31.08 -30.46 12.22
N THR A 273 -31.05 -29.42 13.04
CA THR A 273 -31.49 -29.54 14.43
C THR A 273 -32.97 -29.89 14.38
N ALA A 274 -33.33 -30.98 15.06
CA ALA A 274 -34.72 -31.38 15.18
C ALA A 274 -35.46 -30.27 15.95
N GLY A 275 -36.35 -29.56 15.26
CA GLY A 275 -37.09 -28.42 15.82
C GLY A 275 -36.77 -27.12 15.09
N ASP A 276 -37.35 -26.94 13.91
CA ASP A 276 -37.37 -25.69 13.16
C ASP A 276 -38.32 -24.68 13.85
N GLN A 277 -38.02 -24.35 15.10
CA GLN A 277 -38.49 -23.13 15.72
C GLN A 277 -37.66 -22.01 15.12
N ARG A 278 -38.31 -20.99 14.53
CA ARG A 278 -37.67 -19.77 14.01
C ARG A 278 -36.66 -19.25 15.04
N LYS A 279 -35.38 -19.59 14.88
CA LYS A 279 -34.31 -18.98 15.67
C LYS A 279 -34.27 -17.50 15.32
N PRO A 280 -34.04 -16.61 16.30
CA PRO A 280 -34.00 -15.17 16.04
C PRO A 280 -32.92 -14.85 15.00
N ASP A 281 -33.21 -13.89 14.13
CA ASP A 281 -32.26 -13.39 13.13
C ASP A 281 -31.01 -12.76 13.78
N ALA A 282 -31.04 -12.49 15.09
CA ALA A 282 -29.89 -12.01 15.84
C ALA A 282 -29.75 -12.67 17.22
N VAL A 283 -28.51 -12.98 17.61
CA VAL A 283 -28.10 -13.35 18.96
C VAL A 283 -27.41 -12.15 19.60
N TYR A 284 -27.78 -11.79 20.82
CA TYR A 284 -27.16 -10.69 21.56
C TYR A 284 -26.29 -11.23 22.69
N LEU A 285 -25.01 -10.88 22.68
CA LEU A 285 -24.08 -11.15 23.78
C LEU A 285 -23.90 -9.88 24.61
N ASN A 286 -23.79 -10.00 25.93
CA ASN A 286 -23.58 -8.85 26.78
C ASN A 286 -22.09 -8.51 26.87
N ALA A 287 -21.77 -7.23 26.72
CA ALA A 287 -20.47 -6.73 27.16
C ALA A 287 -20.40 -6.71 28.69
N THR A 288 -19.18 -6.73 29.24
CA THR A 288 -18.97 -6.77 30.70
C THR A 288 -18.04 -5.64 31.14
N PHE A 289 -18.40 -4.93 32.20
CA PHE A 289 -17.52 -3.92 32.80
C PHE A 289 -16.36 -4.61 33.55
N ILE A 290 -15.13 -4.22 33.25
CA ILE A 290 -13.91 -4.73 33.88
C ILE A 290 -13.20 -3.60 34.63
N ARG A 291 -13.23 -3.71 35.96
CA ARG A 291 -12.61 -2.73 36.85
C ARG A 291 -11.14 -3.06 37.13
N ARG A 292 -10.24 -2.10 36.93
CA ARG A 292 -8.79 -2.23 37.17
C ARG A 292 -8.21 -0.96 37.80
N GLU A 293 -6.89 -0.79 37.76
CA GLU A 293 -6.18 0.28 38.48
C GLU A 293 -6.41 1.67 37.88
N SER A 294 -6.59 1.79 36.56
CA SER A 294 -6.62 3.09 35.87
C SER A 294 -7.83 3.98 36.21
N CYS A 295 -8.83 3.48 36.94
CA CYS A 295 -9.95 4.26 37.46
C CYS A 295 -9.76 4.76 38.90
N GLY A 296 -8.67 4.40 39.57
CA GLY A 296 -8.42 4.77 40.96
C GLY A 296 -8.61 3.64 41.99
N THR A 297 -9.16 2.49 41.58
CA THR A 297 -9.32 1.35 42.50
C THR A 297 -7.97 0.70 42.81
N LEU A 298 -7.55 0.75 44.08
CA LEU A 298 -6.37 0.04 44.57
C LEU A 298 -6.70 -1.44 44.84
N ARG A 299 -5.69 -2.30 44.76
CA ARG A 299 -5.75 -3.78 44.87
C ARG A 299 -6.29 -4.34 46.22
N ASN A 300 -6.80 -3.51 47.12
CA ASN A 300 -7.01 -3.82 48.55
C ASN A 300 -8.43 -3.57 49.08
N ASP A 301 -9.48 -3.68 48.26
CA ASP A 301 -10.85 -3.72 48.79
C ASP A 301 -11.29 -5.17 49.03
N GLU A 302 -11.22 -5.59 50.29
CA GLU A 302 -11.73 -6.86 50.84
C GLU A 302 -13.26 -7.01 50.75
N THR A 303 -13.97 -6.09 50.09
CA THR A 303 -15.42 -6.11 49.87
C THR A 303 -15.88 -6.94 48.66
N HIS A 304 -14.97 -7.46 47.84
CA HIS A 304 -15.29 -8.23 46.63
C HIS A 304 -15.92 -9.61 46.84
N ALA A 305 -15.98 -10.10 48.09
CA ALA A 305 -16.57 -11.41 48.37
C ALA A 305 -18.10 -11.37 48.47
N VAL A 306 -18.72 -10.23 48.79
CA VAL A 306 -20.13 -10.21 49.24
C VAL A 306 -21.13 -9.89 48.12
N GLU A 307 -20.77 -9.11 47.11
CA GLU A 307 -21.71 -8.76 46.01
C GLU A 307 -21.77 -9.80 44.88
N MET A 308 -20.82 -10.75 44.85
CA MET A 308 -20.79 -11.80 43.84
C MET A 308 -21.66 -13.02 44.20
N GLU A 309 -22.16 -13.09 45.44
CA GLU A 309 -23.03 -14.18 45.90
C GLU A 309 -24.45 -14.11 45.32
N GLU A 310 -24.97 -12.91 44.98
CA GLU A 310 -26.35 -12.76 44.49
C GLU A 310 -26.51 -12.92 42.96
N LEU A 311 -25.47 -12.70 42.16
CA LEU A 311 -25.55 -12.75 40.69
C LEU A 311 -25.17 -14.11 40.07
N VAL A 312 -24.55 -15.00 40.83
CA VAL A 312 -23.93 -16.23 40.32
C VAL A 312 -24.89 -17.44 40.30
N GLY A 313 -26.05 -17.34 40.95
CA GLY A 313 -27.01 -18.45 41.08
C GLY A 313 -27.63 -18.95 39.77
N GLU A 314 -27.76 -18.11 38.74
CA GLU A 314 -28.46 -18.48 37.48
C GLU A 314 -27.52 -18.73 36.29
N GLN A 315 -26.26 -18.26 36.32
CA GLN A 315 -25.34 -18.37 35.18
C GLN A 315 -24.52 -19.67 35.15
N ILE A 316 -24.43 -20.39 36.26
CA ILE A 316 -23.59 -21.59 36.40
C ILE A 316 -24.04 -22.73 35.47
N GLU A 317 -25.33 -22.88 35.15
CA GLU A 317 -25.78 -23.96 34.25
C GLU A 317 -25.36 -23.77 32.78
N SER A 318 -25.05 -22.54 32.34
CA SER A 318 -24.64 -22.26 30.95
C SER A 318 -23.15 -22.52 30.66
N ILE A 319 -22.32 -22.52 31.71
CA ILE A 319 -20.87 -22.77 31.62
C ILE A 319 -20.58 -24.28 31.43
N TYR A 320 -21.55 -25.15 31.76
CA TYR A 320 -21.46 -26.60 31.59
C TYR A 320 -22.05 -27.09 30.25
N SER A 321 -21.41 -26.75 29.12
CA SER A 321 -21.68 -27.44 27.85
C SER A 321 -20.49 -28.29 27.38
N PRO A 322 -20.67 -29.55 26.91
CA PRO A 322 -19.61 -30.56 26.90
C PRO A 322 -18.65 -30.53 25.69
N HIS A 323 -18.44 -29.39 25.03
CA HIS A 323 -17.67 -29.32 23.78
C HIS A 323 -16.49 -28.33 23.90
N GLN A 324 -15.38 -28.81 24.45
CA GLN A 324 -14.06 -28.17 24.37
C GLN A 324 -13.03 -29.29 24.12
N SER A 325 -12.72 -29.62 22.86
CA SER A 325 -11.94 -30.83 22.52
C SER A 325 -10.44 -30.61 22.30
N ARG A 326 -9.87 -29.44 22.63
CA ARG A 326 -8.41 -29.22 22.53
C ARG A 326 -7.70 -28.84 23.82
N ASN A 327 -8.37 -28.14 24.74
CA ASN A 327 -7.77 -27.74 26.00
C ASN A 327 -8.19 -28.58 27.21
N LYS A 328 -8.94 -29.68 26.99
CA LYS A 328 -9.35 -30.59 28.06
C LYS A 328 -8.14 -31.16 28.82
N THR A 329 -7.07 -31.50 28.12
CA THR A 329 -5.83 -32.02 28.72
C THR A 329 -5.12 -30.98 29.58
N PHE A 330 -5.07 -29.72 29.14
CA PHE A 330 -4.42 -28.64 29.88
C PHE A 330 -5.19 -28.28 31.15
N ARG A 331 -6.51 -28.10 31.03
CA ARG A 331 -7.39 -27.84 32.18
C ARG A 331 -7.28 -28.96 33.22
N GLN A 332 -7.29 -30.22 32.77
CA GLN A 332 -7.14 -31.38 33.64
C GLN A 332 -5.76 -31.45 34.30
N GLU A 333 -4.68 -31.11 33.59
CA GLU A 333 -3.32 -31.06 34.17
C GLU A 333 -3.21 -29.94 35.21
N LEU A 334 -3.76 -28.75 34.93
CA LEU A 334 -3.82 -27.63 35.86
C LEU A 334 -4.65 -27.96 37.11
N GLU A 335 -5.84 -28.55 36.93
CA GLU A 335 -6.71 -29.01 38.02
C GLU A 335 -5.99 -30.03 38.90
N ASN A 336 -5.36 -31.05 38.31
CA ASN A 336 -4.66 -32.09 39.05
C ASN A 336 -3.47 -31.54 39.86
N VAL A 337 -2.64 -30.69 39.26
CA VAL A 337 -1.47 -30.10 39.94
C VAL A 337 -1.93 -29.18 41.07
N LEU A 338 -3.02 -28.43 40.86
CA LEU A 338 -3.58 -27.57 41.89
C LEU A 338 -4.16 -28.38 43.06
N GLU A 339 -5.01 -29.38 42.81
CA GLU A 339 -5.59 -30.21 43.86
C GLU A 339 -4.50 -30.94 44.67
N GLU A 340 -3.45 -31.41 44.01
CA GLU A 340 -2.32 -32.03 44.68
C GLU A 340 -1.56 -31.02 45.57
N THR A 341 -1.25 -29.82 45.06
CA THR A 341 -0.59 -28.77 45.85
C THR A 341 -1.44 -28.32 47.04
N LEU A 342 -2.77 -28.26 46.89
CA LEU A 342 -3.68 -27.94 47.99
C LEU A 342 -3.74 -29.07 49.04
N THR A 343 -3.57 -30.32 48.63
CA THR A 343 -3.60 -31.48 49.53
C THR A 343 -2.27 -31.66 50.28
N THR A 344 -1.13 -31.40 49.63
CA THR A 344 0.21 -31.64 50.20
C THR A 344 0.83 -30.39 50.83
N GLY A 345 0.40 -29.19 50.44
CA GLY A 345 1.04 -27.93 50.79
C GLY A 345 2.37 -27.67 50.04
N GLU A 346 2.80 -28.58 49.16
CA GLU A 346 4.04 -28.46 48.40
C GLU A 346 3.83 -27.63 47.12
N THR A 347 4.38 -26.41 47.12
CA THR A 347 4.20 -25.44 46.02
C THR A 347 5.18 -25.63 44.86
N ASP A 348 6.24 -26.41 45.06
CA ASP A 348 7.30 -26.64 44.06
C ASP A 348 6.76 -27.26 42.77
N ARG A 349 5.80 -28.20 42.85
CA ARG A 349 5.17 -28.81 41.67
C ARG A 349 4.38 -27.81 40.84
N PHE A 350 3.65 -26.90 41.48
CA PHE A 350 2.89 -25.85 40.78
C PHE A 350 3.83 -24.85 40.11
N SER A 351 4.96 -24.53 40.77
CA SER A 351 6.02 -23.71 40.18
C SER A 351 6.69 -24.40 38.98
N GLU A 352 7.03 -25.68 39.08
CA GLU A 352 7.59 -26.47 37.98
C GLU A 352 6.63 -26.58 36.79
N PHE A 353 5.34 -26.79 37.06
CA PHE A 353 4.28 -26.77 36.05
C PHE A 353 4.20 -25.41 35.33
N SER A 354 4.19 -24.32 36.09
CA SER A 354 4.21 -22.95 35.56
C SER A 354 5.46 -22.68 34.72
N GLN A 355 6.64 -23.13 35.16
CA GLN A 355 7.89 -22.99 34.39
C GLN A 355 7.93 -23.86 33.13
N LYS A 356 7.35 -25.07 33.16
CA LYS A 356 7.21 -25.96 32.00
C LYS A 356 6.33 -25.32 30.93
N ILE A 357 5.26 -24.64 31.36
CA ILE A 357 4.38 -23.87 30.50
C ILE A 357 5.11 -22.67 29.92
N VAL A 358 5.81 -21.86 30.73
CA VAL A 358 6.62 -20.74 30.24
C VAL A 358 7.65 -21.22 29.23
N LYS A 359 8.33 -22.34 29.45
CA LYS A 359 9.25 -22.94 28.48
C LYS A 359 8.56 -23.42 27.20
N LYS A 360 7.32 -23.88 27.29
CA LYS A 360 6.49 -24.24 26.12
C LYS A 360 6.15 -22.97 25.33
N ILE A 361 5.64 -21.94 26.00
CA ILE A 361 5.32 -20.62 25.45
C ILE A 361 6.54 -20.00 24.75
N LEU A 362 7.71 -20.02 25.39
CA LEU A 362 8.96 -19.51 24.81
C LEU A 362 9.42 -20.28 23.56
N ARG A 363 9.03 -21.55 23.42
CA ARG A 363 9.39 -22.41 22.28
C ARG A 363 8.38 -22.35 21.15
N THR A 364 7.08 -22.24 21.46
CA THR A 364 5.99 -22.31 20.48
C THR A 364 5.44 -20.94 20.09
N GLY A 365 5.56 -19.91 20.94
CA GLY A 365 4.95 -18.58 20.73
C GLY A 365 3.46 -18.51 21.10
N ASP A 366 2.91 -19.63 21.56
CA ASP A 366 1.48 -19.86 21.77
C ASP A 366 1.07 -19.41 23.18
N ILE A 367 0.64 -18.16 23.29
CA ILE A 367 -0.31 -17.71 24.31
C ILE A 367 -1.60 -17.43 23.57
N SER A 368 -2.37 -18.46 23.21
CA SER A 368 -3.76 -18.21 22.81
C SER A 368 -4.52 -17.59 23.99
N SER A 369 -5.44 -16.68 23.70
CA SER A 369 -6.44 -16.13 24.64
C SER A 369 -7.07 -17.24 25.49
N SER A 370 -7.32 -18.40 24.86
CA SER A 370 -7.79 -19.62 25.49
C SER A 370 -6.98 -20.09 26.71
N PHE A 371 -5.66 -19.85 26.75
CA PHE A 371 -4.81 -20.22 27.88
C PHE A 371 -5.06 -19.31 29.08
N ILE A 372 -5.10 -17.99 28.86
CA ILE A 372 -5.38 -16.99 29.89
C ILE A 372 -6.81 -17.17 30.40
N ASP A 373 -7.76 -17.48 29.53
CA ASP A 373 -9.15 -17.72 29.87
C ASP A 373 -9.32 -18.97 30.72
N ILE A 374 -8.63 -20.08 30.40
CA ILE A 374 -8.64 -21.30 31.22
C ILE A 374 -7.97 -21.03 32.57
N PHE A 375 -6.84 -20.32 32.58
CA PHE A 375 -6.12 -20.00 33.80
C PHE A 375 -6.97 -19.12 34.73
N SER A 376 -7.62 -18.09 34.18
CA SER A 376 -8.50 -17.17 34.91
C SER A 376 -9.80 -17.85 35.36
N SER A 377 -10.38 -18.69 34.51
CA SER A 377 -11.55 -19.51 34.86
C SER A 377 -11.23 -20.47 35.99
N GLN A 378 -10.09 -21.17 35.92
CA GLN A 378 -9.70 -22.12 36.94
C GLN A 378 -9.36 -21.43 38.26
N TRP A 379 -8.69 -20.28 38.22
CA TRP A 379 -8.44 -19.46 39.39
C TRP A 379 -9.76 -19.10 40.09
N THR A 380 -10.72 -18.60 39.32
CA THR A 380 -12.05 -18.22 39.84
C THR A 380 -12.78 -19.42 40.42
N ILE A 381 -12.82 -20.55 39.71
CA ILE A 381 -13.46 -21.79 40.17
C ILE A 381 -12.82 -22.29 41.48
N SER A 382 -11.50 -22.28 41.58
CA SER A 382 -10.80 -22.76 42.77
C SER A 382 -11.03 -21.83 43.97
N LEU A 383 -11.11 -20.52 43.77
CA LEU A 383 -11.49 -19.59 44.84
C LEU A 383 -12.94 -19.75 45.31
N LEU A 384 -13.84 -20.23 44.45
CA LEU A 384 -15.25 -20.50 44.76
C LEU A 384 -15.48 -21.88 45.41
N LYS A 385 -14.60 -22.85 45.17
CA LYS A 385 -14.70 -24.21 45.75
C LYS A 385 -14.21 -24.31 47.19
N HIS A 386 -13.46 -23.32 47.67
CA HIS A 386 -12.80 -23.35 48.97
C HIS A 386 -13.21 -22.14 49.82
N ASP A 387 -13.86 -22.41 50.95
CA ASP A 387 -14.35 -21.37 51.87
C ASP A 387 -13.30 -20.97 52.94
N ASP A 388 -12.24 -21.76 53.12
CA ASP A 388 -11.25 -21.50 54.16
C ASP A 388 -10.19 -20.46 53.72
N ASN A 389 -9.89 -19.54 54.63
CA ASN A 389 -9.12 -18.35 54.31
C ASN A 389 -7.64 -18.67 53.99
N GLU A 390 -7.06 -19.68 54.64
CA GLU A 390 -5.67 -20.11 54.39
C GLU A 390 -5.50 -20.71 52.99
N THR A 391 -6.43 -21.56 52.55
CA THR A 391 -6.40 -22.15 51.20
C THR A 391 -6.65 -21.11 50.12
N ARG A 392 -7.57 -20.14 50.34
CA ARG A 392 -7.80 -19.05 49.38
C ARG A 392 -6.57 -18.14 49.22
N ILE A 393 -5.86 -17.85 50.32
CA ILE A 393 -4.59 -17.11 50.28
C ILE A 393 -3.53 -17.89 49.49
N LEU A 394 -3.42 -19.20 49.71
CA LEU A 394 -2.48 -20.06 48.99
C LEU A 394 -2.80 -20.13 47.48
N ILE A 395 -4.08 -20.32 47.11
CA ILE A 395 -4.54 -20.29 45.71
C ILE A 395 -4.16 -18.97 45.05
N ASN A 396 -4.46 -17.84 45.70
CA ASN A 396 -4.10 -16.52 45.17
C ASN A 396 -2.60 -16.35 44.97
N ALA A 397 -1.77 -16.77 45.94
CA ALA A 397 -0.32 -16.69 45.84
C ALA A 397 0.22 -17.51 44.67
N LEU A 398 -0.28 -18.74 44.47
CA LEU A 398 0.14 -19.64 43.40
C LEU A 398 -0.19 -19.08 42.00
N PHE A 399 -1.43 -18.62 41.81
CA PHE A 399 -1.87 -18.06 40.52
C PHE A 399 -1.18 -16.73 40.21
N LEU A 400 -0.96 -15.87 41.20
CA LEU A 400 -0.20 -14.63 41.02
C LEU A 400 1.26 -14.88 40.63
N ASP A 401 1.92 -15.88 41.23
CA ASP A 401 3.32 -16.21 40.90
C ASP A 401 3.44 -16.82 39.50
N ALA A 402 2.50 -17.69 39.13
CA ALA A 402 2.40 -18.22 37.77
C ALA A 402 2.18 -17.11 36.73
N ILE A 403 1.29 -16.14 37.01
CA ILE A 403 1.09 -14.98 36.13
C ILE A 403 2.38 -14.16 35.99
N ARG A 404 3.11 -13.91 37.07
CA ARG A 404 4.40 -13.20 37.00
C ARG A 404 5.42 -13.92 36.13
N LEU A 405 5.49 -15.25 36.23
CA LEU A 405 6.36 -16.08 35.39
C LEU A 405 5.92 -16.06 33.92
N LEU A 406 4.61 -16.10 33.65
CA LEU A 406 4.04 -15.98 32.31
C LEU A 406 4.34 -14.62 31.68
N VAL A 407 4.15 -13.52 32.43
CA VAL A 407 4.48 -12.15 32.01
C VAL A 407 5.98 -12.01 31.72
N ARG A 408 6.86 -12.57 32.56
CA ARG A 408 8.32 -12.61 32.28
C ARG A 408 8.66 -13.43 31.03
N GLY A 409 7.98 -14.55 30.80
CA GLY A 409 8.11 -15.34 29.57
C GLY A 409 7.66 -14.56 28.33
N LYS A 410 6.54 -13.84 28.44
CA LYS A 410 6.03 -12.95 27.39
C LYS A 410 7.00 -11.82 27.07
N MET A 411 7.65 -11.21 28.08
CA MET A 411 8.71 -10.22 27.86
C MET A 411 9.91 -10.76 27.04
N GLN A 412 10.24 -12.05 27.18
CA GLN A 412 11.27 -12.70 26.34
C GLN A 412 10.76 -13.01 24.93
N THR A 413 9.47 -13.28 24.74
CA THR A 413 8.82 -13.31 23.42
C THR A 413 8.83 -11.92 22.77
N CYS A 414 8.58 -10.84 23.54
CA CYS A 414 8.74 -9.45 23.07
C CYS A 414 10.19 -9.16 22.65
N ALA A 415 11.19 -9.73 23.32
CA ALA A 415 12.58 -9.66 22.86
C ALA A 415 12.81 -10.38 21.51
N ARG A 416 11.95 -11.34 21.14
CA ARG A 416 11.91 -11.99 19.83
C ARG A 416 11.12 -11.17 18.80
N ILE A 417 10.08 -10.47 19.20
CA ILE A 417 9.38 -9.43 18.40
C ILE A 417 10.39 -8.33 18.00
N HIS A 418 11.27 -7.92 18.91
CA HIS A 418 12.38 -7.02 18.59
C HIS A 418 13.39 -7.58 17.56
N ALA A 419 13.43 -8.89 17.32
CA ALA A 419 14.19 -9.48 16.22
C ALA A 419 13.43 -9.42 14.88
N ASN A 420 12.10 -9.49 14.88
CA ASN A 420 11.25 -9.21 13.71
C ASN A 420 11.27 -7.73 13.34
N ASP A 421 11.28 -6.81 14.33
CA ASP A 421 11.51 -5.37 14.12
C ASP A 421 12.79 -5.13 13.29
N ARG A 422 13.84 -5.93 13.52
CA ARG A 422 15.09 -5.88 12.74
C ARG A 422 14.88 -6.28 11.28
N GLY A 423 14.09 -7.31 11.01
CA GLY A 423 13.76 -7.76 9.66
C GLY A 423 12.89 -6.74 8.91
N ALA A 424 11.89 -6.18 9.58
CA ALA A 424 11.06 -5.07 9.11
C ALA A 424 11.89 -3.81 8.78
N LEU A 425 12.79 -3.41 9.68
CA LEU A 425 13.74 -2.31 9.48
C LEU A 425 14.67 -2.55 8.28
N GLU A 426 15.19 -3.77 8.14
CA GLU A 426 16.07 -4.14 7.02
C GLU A 426 15.32 -4.13 5.69
N PHE A 427 14.11 -4.69 5.63
CA PHE A 427 13.27 -4.63 4.43
C PHE A 427 12.90 -3.19 4.07
N SER A 428 12.55 -2.36 5.05
CA SER A 428 12.28 -0.94 4.84
C SER A 428 13.50 -0.19 4.28
N ARG A 429 14.70 -0.46 4.82
CA ARG A 429 15.96 0.11 4.31
C ARG A 429 16.27 -0.33 2.88
N ASN A 430 16.13 -1.62 2.59
CA ASN A 430 16.39 -2.17 1.25
C ASN A 430 15.38 -1.62 0.23
N SER A 431 14.10 -1.59 0.60
CA SER A 431 13.01 -1.00 -0.21
C SER A 431 13.29 0.47 -0.52
N THR A 432 13.69 1.26 0.48
CA THR A 432 14.03 2.68 0.30
C THR A 432 15.23 2.85 -0.66
N SER A 433 16.25 2.01 -0.53
CA SER A 433 17.42 2.03 -1.42
C SER A 433 17.03 1.75 -2.87
N ILE A 434 16.16 0.79 -3.11
CA ILE A 434 15.70 0.44 -4.46
C ILE A 434 14.78 1.51 -5.05
N LEU A 435 13.84 2.04 -4.27
CA LEU A 435 12.97 3.15 -4.69
C LEU A 435 13.79 4.37 -5.15
N SER A 436 14.92 4.67 -4.50
CA SER A 436 15.80 5.77 -4.89
C SER A 436 16.43 5.60 -6.28
N ARG A 437 16.50 4.36 -6.79
CA ARG A 437 17.09 4.03 -8.09
C ARG A 437 16.05 3.92 -9.22
N LYS A 438 14.77 4.18 -8.94
CA LYS A 438 13.65 4.00 -9.86
C LYS A 438 13.59 2.57 -10.42
N PRO A 439 13.06 1.61 -9.63
CA PRO A 439 13.08 0.21 -10.02
C PRO A 439 12.23 -0.05 -11.25
N THR A 440 12.57 -1.10 -11.98
CA THR A 440 11.67 -1.79 -12.92
C THR A 440 10.70 -2.69 -12.15
N MET A 441 9.61 -3.15 -12.79
CA MET A 441 8.68 -4.10 -12.17
C MET A 441 9.39 -5.39 -11.74
N GLN A 442 10.33 -5.87 -12.56
CA GLN A 442 11.13 -7.06 -12.26
C GLN A 442 11.97 -6.87 -10.99
N GLU A 443 12.70 -5.75 -10.88
CA GLU A 443 13.52 -5.46 -9.69
C GLU A 443 12.67 -5.32 -8.42
N ALA A 444 11.48 -4.69 -8.53
CA ALA A 444 10.55 -4.57 -7.42
C ALA A 444 10.05 -5.95 -6.95
N LEU A 445 9.65 -6.84 -7.87
CA LEU A 445 9.19 -8.19 -7.53
C LEU A 445 10.30 -9.05 -6.92
N GLU A 446 11.53 -8.95 -7.44
CA GLU A 446 12.69 -9.64 -6.87
C GLU A 446 12.97 -9.18 -5.43
N GLU A 447 12.90 -7.87 -5.18
CA GLU A 447 13.14 -7.33 -3.85
C GLU A 447 12.10 -7.81 -2.84
N ILE A 448 10.82 -7.79 -3.23
CA ILE A 448 9.74 -8.35 -2.41
C ILE A 448 10.04 -9.83 -2.11
N GLY A 449 10.33 -10.63 -3.15
CA GLY A 449 10.61 -12.07 -3.00
C GLY A 449 11.77 -12.38 -2.05
N LYS A 450 12.84 -11.58 -2.06
CA LYS A 450 14.03 -11.76 -1.21
C LYS A 450 13.74 -11.48 0.27
N ASN A 451 12.90 -10.49 0.56
CA ASN A 451 12.69 -10.02 1.94
C ASN A 451 11.48 -10.65 2.64
N LEU A 452 10.53 -11.26 1.91
CA LEU A 452 9.34 -11.88 2.53
C LEU A 452 9.67 -12.91 3.63
N SER A 453 10.76 -13.70 3.50
CA SER A 453 11.18 -14.62 4.56
C SER A 453 11.64 -13.93 5.85
N MET A 454 12.16 -12.71 5.75
CA MET A 454 12.65 -11.95 6.91
C MET A 454 11.48 -11.44 7.77
N LEU A 455 10.29 -11.36 7.18
CA LEU A 455 9.03 -10.94 7.79
C LEU A 455 8.18 -12.14 8.25
N GLY A 456 8.76 -13.34 8.29
CA GLY A 456 8.05 -14.57 8.69
C GLY A 456 6.99 -15.07 7.69
N ILE A 457 6.87 -14.47 6.50
CA ILE A 457 5.86 -14.87 5.51
C ILE A 457 6.27 -16.17 4.82
N GLU A 458 5.49 -17.24 5.01
CA GLU A 458 5.78 -18.54 4.39
C GLU A 458 5.32 -18.66 2.94
N ARG A 459 4.18 -18.04 2.60
CA ARG A 459 3.60 -18.01 1.25
C ARG A 459 3.07 -16.62 0.93
N CYS A 460 3.36 -16.16 -0.28
CA CYS A 460 2.83 -14.92 -0.82
C CYS A 460 2.48 -15.12 -2.31
N ILE A 461 1.33 -14.64 -2.72
CA ILE A 461 0.92 -14.55 -4.12
C ILE A 461 0.61 -13.08 -4.40
N LEU A 462 1.30 -12.47 -5.35
CA LEU A 462 0.99 -11.12 -5.82
C LEU A 462 0.17 -11.20 -7.10
N VAL A 463 -1.00 -10.57 -7.10
CA VAL A 463 -1.86 -10.40 -8.26
C VAL A 463 -1.86 -8.93 -8.62
N LEU A 464 -1.39 -8.59 -9.81
CA LEU A 464 -1.45 -7.21 -10.32
C LEU A 464 -2.51 -7.08 -11.40
N THR A 465 -3.23 -5.96 -11.38
CA THR A 465 -4.18 -5.59 -12.43
C THR A 465 -3.45 -5.30 -13.75
N ASP A 466 -4.16 -5.48 -14.86
CA ASP A 466 -3.70 -5.04 -16.17
C ASP A 466 -3.93 -3.52 -16.29
N PRO A 467 -2.89 -2.70 -16.52
CA PRO A 467 -3.03 -1.26 -16.68
C PRO A 467 -3.99 -0.85 -17.81
N GLU A 468 -4.13 -1.70 -18.85
CA GLU A 468 -5.03 -1.43 -19.98
C GLU A 468 -6.44 -1.99 -19.76
N ASN A 469 -6.59 -2.94 -18.83
CA ASN A 469 -7.88 -3.54 -18.48
C ASN A 469 -7.94 -3.87 -16.98
N PRO A 470 -8.34 -2.90 -16.12
CA PRO A 470 -8.37 -3.08 -14.67
C PRO A 470 -9.24 -4.24 -14.17
N GLU A 471 -10.16 -4.74 -15.00
CA GLU A 471 -10.99 -5.92 -14.68
C GLU A 471 -10.25 -7.25 -14.85
N GLN A 472 -9.05 -7.24 -15.43
CA GLN A 472 -8.18 -8.40 -15.60
C GLN A 472 -6.95 -8.33 -14.70
N GLY A 473 -6.63 -9.46 -14.08
CA GLY A 473 -5.49 -9.63 -13.19
C GLY A 473 -4.58 -10.72 -13.67
N SER A 474 -3.33 -10.67 -13.23
CA SER A 474 -2.35 -11.72 -13.46
C SER A 474 -1.50 -11.95 -12.22
N THR A 475 -1.26 -13.22 -11.89
CA THR A 475 -0.34 -13.58 -10.82
C THR A 475 1.08 -13.26 -11.27
N ARG A 476 1.71 -12.26 -10.65
CA ARG A 476 3.07 -11.80 -10.99
C ARG A 476 4.15 -12.47 -10.16
N LEU A 477 3.81 -12.90 -8.94
CA LEU A 477 4.75 -13.55 -8.04
C LEU A 477 4.07 -14.67 -7.26
N SER A 478 4.77 -15.80 -7.13
CA SER A 478 4.42 -16.86 -6.20
C SER A 478 5.64 -17.21 -5.35
N TYR A 479 5.52 -17.04 -4.04
CA TYR A 479 6.53 -17.33 -3.03
C TYR A 479 6.11 -18.51 -2.16
N LYS A 480 7.03 -19.45 -1.89
CA LYS A 480 6.83 -20.55 -0.95
C LYS A 480 8.15 -20.94 -0.26
N LYS A 481 8.22 -20.77 1.07
CA LYS A 481 9.32 -21.26 1.94
C LYS A 481 10.73 -21.00 1.38
N ARG A 482 11.07 -19.71 1.15
CA ARG A 482 12.37 -19.23 0.60
C ARG A 482 12.64 -19.54 -0.87
N TYR A 483 11.70 -20.18 -1.56
CA TYR A 483 11.74 -20.31 -3.01
C TYR A 483 10.74 -19.32 -3.61
N PHE A 484 11.24 -18.32 -4.34
CA PHE A 484 10.40 -17.44 -5.13
C PHE A 484 10.50 -17.85 -6.60
N ARG A 485 9.36 -17.91 -7.27
CA ARG A 485 9.31 -18.09 -8.72
C ARG A 485 8.56 -16.90 -9.29
N GLU A 486 9.29 -16.07 -10.03
CA GLU A 486 8.69 -15.13 -10.97
C GLU A 486 7.98 -15.96 -12.06
N ILE A 487 6.74 -15.60 -12.36
CA ILE A 487 5.99 -16.27 -13.43
C ILE A 487 6.28 -15.47 -14.71
N PRO A 488 6.91 -16.06 -15.75
CA PRO A 488 7.23 -15.33 -16.98
C PRO A 488 5.99 -14.79 -17.68
N THR A 489 6.14 -13.68 -18.42
CA THR A 489 5.02 -12.99 -19.08
C THR A 489 4.17 -13.83 -20.01
N GLU A 490 4.82 -14.80 -20.64
CA GLU A 490 4.24 -15.75 -21.59
C GLU A 490 3.38 -16.84 -20.92
N ASN A 491 3.51 -17.01 -19.60
CA ASN A 491 2.81 -18.03 -18.81
C ASN A 491 1.68 -17.45 -17.93
N PHE A 492 1.34 -16.17 -18.07
CA PHE A 492 0.24 -15.58 -17.32
C PHE A 492 -1.10 -16.08 -17.83
N THR A 493 -1.88 -16.71 -16.95
CA THR A 493 -3.31 -16.86 -17.19
C THR A 493 -3.97 -15.57 -16.71
N LYS A 494 -4.45 -14.72 -17.62
CA LYS A 494 -5.29 -13.59 -17.24
C LYS A 494 -6.60 -14.13 -16.66
N PHE A 495 -7.02 -13.62 -15.52
CA PHE A 495 -8.31 -13.95 -14.92
C PHE A 495 -9.06 -12.68 -14.51
N PRO A 496 -10.40 -12.69 -14.46
CA PRO A 496 -11.15 -11.56 -13.93
C PRO A 496 -10.68 -11.31 -12.49
N VAL A 497 -10.26 -10.09 -12.17
CA VAL A 497 -9.75 -9.76 -10.82
C VAL A 497 -10.84 -10.01 -9.77
N SER A 498 -12.13 -9.99 -10.17
CA SER A 498 -13.29 -10.39 -9.36
C SER A 498 -13.32 -11.86 -8.92
N ARG A 499 -12.35 -12.69 -9.32
CA ARG A 499 -12.18 -14.06 -8.82
C ARG A 499 -10.89 -14.17 -8.04
N LEU A 500 -11.01 -14.50 -6.75
CA LEU A 500 -9.86 -14.82 -5.90
C LEU A 500 -9.09 -16.01 -6.49
N VAL A 501 -7.93 -15.74 -7.11
CA VAL A 501 -6.91 -16.65 -7.66
C VAL A 501 -7.46 -17.98 -8.22
N ASN A 502 -7.60 -18.08 -9.53
CA ASN A 502 -8.00 -19.32 -10.22
C ASN A 502 -6.99 -20.45 -9.91
N ASN A 503 -7.46 -21.59 -9.37
CA ASN A 503 -6.71 -22.81 -9.02
C ASN A 503 -5.61 -22.73 -7.92
N GLY A 504 -5.29 -21.55 -7.37
CA GLY A 504 -4.21 -21.40 -6.38
C GLY A 504 -4.62 -21.71 -4.93
N LEU A 505 -5.82 -21.28 -4.52
CA LEU A 505 -6.33 -21.45 -3.16
C LEU A 505 -6.57 -22.90 -2.76
N ASP A 506 -6.92 -23.77 -3.69
CA ASP A 506 -7.19 -25.18 -3.38
C ASP A 506 -5.94 -25.92 -2.87
N SER A 507 -4.75 -25.37 -3.14
CA SER A 507 -3.47 -25.86 -2.61
C SER A 507 -3.10 -25.24 -1.25
N ILE A 508 -3.86 -24.25 -0.78
CA ILE A 508 -3.63 -23.55 0.48
C ILE A 508 -4.55 -24.13 1.55
N THR A 509 -3.94 -24.72 2.57
CA THR A 509 -4.62 -25.41 3.67
C THR A 509 -4.47 -24.69 5.01
N VAL A 510 -3.92 -23.48 4.98
CA VAL A 510 -3.63 -22.62 6.13
C VAL A 510 -4.39 -21.30 6.00
N PRO A 511 -4.74 -20.62 7.10
CA PRO A 511 -5.33 -19.29 7.06
C PRO A 511 -4.58 -18.32 6.14
N ILE A 512 -5.31 -17.42 5.48
CA ILE A 512 -4.72 -16.43 4.56
C ILE A 512 -5.28 -15.03 4.79
N ALA A 513 -4.44 -14.02 4.58
CA ALA A 513 -4.82 -12.62 4.47
C ALA A 513 -4.78 -12.19 3.01
N VAL A 514 -5.79 -11.44 2.58
CA VAL A 514 -5.86 -10.76 1.29
C VAL A 514 -5.76 -9.26 1.56
N LEU A 515 -4.74 -8.61 1.03
CA LEU A 515 -4.43 -7.19 1.27
C LEU A 515 -4.35 -6.46 -0.08
N PRO A 516 -4.87 -5.22 -0.20
CA PRO A 516 -4.78 -4.46 -1.43
C PRO A 516 -3.37 -3.89 -1.63
N ILE A 517 -2.93 -3.87 -2.89
CA ILE A 517 -1.72 -3.17 -3.34
C ILE A 517 -2.19 -1.85 -3.93
N ALA A 518 -2.17 -0.80 -3.13
CA ALA A 518 -2.71 0.51 -3.50
C ALA A 518 -1.91 1.64 -2.88
N ILE A 519 -1.81 2.77 -3.59
CA ILE A 519 -1.25 4.01 -3.05
C ILE A 519 -2.18 5.15 -3.41
N ASN A 520 -2.56 5.95 -2.42
CA ASN A 520 -3.54 7.02 -2.58
C ASN A 520 -4.84 6.47 -3.17
N THR A 521 -5.21 6.90 -4.38
CA THR A 521 -6.37 6.44 -5.14
C THR A 521 -6.04 5.33 -6.14
N ASP A 522 -4.76 5.06 -6.40
CA ASP A 522 -4.33 4.13 -7.43
C ASP A 522 -4.30 2.70 -6.89
N PHE A 523 -5.03 1.81 -7.56
CA PHE A 523 -5.10 0.39 -7.24
C PHE A 523 -4.29 -0.43 -8.26
N PHE A 524 -3.31 -1.18 -7.78
CA PHE A 524 -2.41 -1.98 -8.61
C PHE A 524 -2.71 -3.48 -8.55
N GLY A 525 -3.59 -3.92 -7.64
CA GLY A 525 -3.92 -5.33 -7.44
C GLY A 525 -3.98 -5.71 -5.97
N TYR A 526 -3.78 -6.98 -5.64
CA TYR A 526 -3.85 -7.49 -4.27
C TYR A 526 -2.80 -8.57 -4.02
N MET A 527 -2.47 -8.79 -2.76
CA MET A 527 -1.59 -9.86 -2.32
C MET A 527 -2.35 -10.86 -1.45
N VAL A 528 -1.98 -12.13 -1.56
CA VAL A 528 -2.49 -13.22 -0.71
C VAL A 528 -1.32 -13.76 0.10
N LEU A 529 -1.40 -13.63 1.42
CA LEU A 529 -0.36 -14.05 2.35
C LEU A 529 -0.87 -15.22 3.20
N SER A 530 -0.06 -16.25 3.43
CA SER A 530 -0.36 -17.21 4.48
C SER A 530 -0.13 -16.58 5.84
N ILE A 531 -1.09 -16.75 6.73
CA ILE A 531 -0.99 -16.27 8.10
C ILE A 531 -0.47 -17.41 8.98
N THR A 532 0.50 -17.08 9.82
CA THR A 532 0.90 -17.88 11.00
C THR A 532 0.77 -16.99 12.23
N GLU A 533 0.76 -17.56 13.44
CA GLU A 533 0.58 -16.82 14.70
C GLU A 533 1.50 -15.59 14.87
N ASN A 534 2.71 -15.61 14.29
CA ASN A 534 3.67 -14.49 14.38
C ASN A 534 3.59 -13.50 13.21
N SER A 535 2.63 -13.63 12.28
CA SER A 535 2.61 -12.86 11.02
C SER A 535 1.80 -11.56 11.09
N PHE A 536 1.00 -11.34 12.14
CA PHE A 536 0.00 -10.27 12.17
C PHE A 536 0.57 -8.86 12.36
N GLU A 537 1.66 -8.73 13.11
CA GLU A 537 2.22 -7.42 13.46
C GLU A 537 2.81 -6.68 12.26
N ASP A 538 3.24 -7.43 11.23
CA ASP A 538 3.93 -6.88 10.07
C ASP A 538 3.04 -6.77 8.82
N LEU A 539 1.77 -7.22 8.83
CA LEU A 539 0.95 -7.31 7.61
C LEU A 539 0.74 -5.95 6.93
N SER A 540 0.46 -4.91 7.69
CA SER A 540 0.23 -3.58 7.11
C SER A 540 1.54 -2.90 6.69
N LEU A 541 2.64 -3.20 7.38
CA LEU A 541 3.97 -2.78 6.94
C LEU A 541 4.35 -3.48 5.62
N VAL A 542 4.12 -4.79 5.52
CA VAL A 542 4.31 -5.58 4.29
C VAL A 542 3.46 -4.99 3.17
N GLN A 543 2.18 -4.73 3.44
CA GLN A 543 1.25 -4.11 2.50
C GLN A 543 1.80 -2.78 1.99
N GLU A 544 2.23 -1.90 2.89
CA GLU A 544 2.73 -0.57 2.57
C GLU A 544 4.02 -0.63 1.73
N LEU A 545 5.00 -1.44 2.15
CA LEU A 545 6.28 -1.58 1.45
C LEU A 545 6.11 -2.16 0.06
N VAL A 546 5.31 -3.22 -0.08
CA VAL A 546 4.99 -3.82 -1.38
C VAL A 546 4.24 -2.82 -2.25
N SER A 547 3.24 -2.11 -1.71
CA SER A 547 2.50 -1.10 -2.46
C SER A 547 3.41 0.01 -2.98
N ARG A 548 4.37 0.48 -2.18
CA ARG A 548 5.38 1.47 -2.59
C ARG A 548 6.30 0.97 -3.70
N LEU A 549 6.80 -0.26 -3.58
CA LEU A 549 7.67 -0.85 -4.60
C LEU A 549 6.95 -1.02 -5.94
N ILE A 550 5.72 -1.55 -5.91
CA ILE A 550 4.91 -1.75 -7.12
C ILE A 550 4.53 -0.41 -7.77
N ALA A 551 4.06 0.57 -6.98
CA ALA A 551 3.71 1.89 -7.50
C ALA A 551 4.93 2.63 -8.07
N GLY A 552 6.08 2.52 -7.40
CA GLY A 552 7.35 3.09 -7.87
C GLY A 552 7.80 2.50 -9.21
N ALA A 553 7.69 1.18 -9.35
CA ALA A 553 7.99 0.49 -10.59
C ALA A 553 7.02 0.85 -11.73
N ALA A 554 5.72 0.86 -11.47
CA ALA A 554 4.70 1.24 -12.45
C ALA A 554 4.89 2.68 -12.94
N SER A 555 5.20 3.60 -12.03
CA SER A 555 5.50 5.01 -12.37
C SER A 555 6.74 5.13 -13.27
N ASN A 556 7.77 4.33 -13.01
CA ASN A 556 9.01 4.33 -13.81
C ASN A 556 8.79 3.77 -15.23
N GLU A 557 7.97 2.73 -15.38
CA GLU A 557 7.60 2.18 -16.69
C GLU A 557 6.80 3.18 -17.54
N SER A 558 5.83 3.87 -16.91
CA SER A 558 5.08 4.94 -17.56
C SER A 558 5.98 6.08 -18.02
N LEU A 559 6.89 6.54 -17.16
CA LEU A 559 7.85 7.60 -17.49
C LEU A 559 8.80 7.17 -18.62
N SER A 560 9.32 5.95 -18.56
CA SER A 560 10.22 5.41 -19.59
C SER A 560 9.53 5.35 -20.96
N SER A 561 8.26 4.96 -20.99
CA SER A 561 7.45 4.93 -22.22
C SER A 561 7.23 6.33 -22.81
N GLN A 562 6.96 7.32 -21.95
CA GLN A 562 6.82 8.71 -22.38
C GLN A 562 8.12 9.29 -22.95
N ILE A 563 9.27 9.00 -22.33
CA ILE A 563 10.60 9.41 -22.83
C ILE A 563 10.84 8.82 -24.22
N GLN A 564 10.64 7.52 -24.40
CA GLN A 564 10.82 6.88 -25.72
C GLN A 564 9.89 7.48 -26.79
N PHE A 565 8.64 7.78 -26.44
CA PHE A 565 7.71 8.43 -27.34
C PHE A 565 8.19 9.84 -27.76
N LEU A 566 8.68 10.63 -26.81
CA LEU A 566 9.24 11.95 -27.07
C LEU A 566 10.51 11.86 -27.93
N GLU A 567 11.40 10.91 -27.66
CA GLU A 567 12.60 10.68 -28.47
C GLU A 567 12.26 10.30 -29.91
N ARG A 568 11.25 9.46 -30.12
CA ARG A 568 10.75 9.11 -31.46
C ARG A 568 10.20 10.34 -32.19
N LYS A 569 9.41 11.17 -31.51
CA LYS A 569 8.91 12.45 -32.07
C LYS A 569 10.04 13.41 -32.38
N ASN A 570 11.00 13.57 -31.48
CA ASN A 570 12.14 14.45 -31.68
C ASN A 570 13.02 13.97 -32.84
N THR A 571 13.25 12.66 -32.96
CA THR A 571 13.94 12.07 -34.11
C THR A 571 13.18 12.30 -35.42
N ALA A 572 11.85 12.16 -35.41
CA ALA A 572 11.02 12.45 -36.58
C ALA A 572 11.06 13.94 -36.97
N LEU A 573 11.00 14.85 -36.00
CA LEU A 573 11.15 16.29 -36.21
C LEU A 573 12.55 16.65 -36.75
N SER A 574 13.60 16.05 -36.20
CA SER A 574 14.97 16.23 -36.67
C SER A 574 15.15 15.79 -38.13
N ARG A 575 14.50 14.69 -38.54
CA ARG A 575 14.49 14.20 -39.93
C ARG A 575 13.71 15.10 -40.90
N LEU A 576 12.75 15.87 -40.42
CA LEU A 576 11.88 16.71 -41.26
C LEU A 576 12.54 18.03 -41.71
N SER A 577 13.72 18.40 -41.21
CA SER A 577 14.44 19.62 -41.62
C SER A 577 15.79 19.31 -42.29
N THR A 578 15.76 18.68 -43.47
CA THR A 578 16.95 18.43 -44.33
C THR A 578 17.03 19.36 -45.54
N ILE A 579 15.98 20.15 -45.76
CA ILE A 579 15.82 21.06 -46.89
C ILE A 579 15.69 22.49 -46.33
N ASP A 580 16.40 23.43 -46.92
CA ASP A 580 16.18 24.86 -46.71
C ASP A 580 14.82 25.23 -47.32
N GLU A 581 13.85 25.59 -46.48
CA GLU A 581 12.47 25.88 -46.91
C GLU A 581 12.39 27.05 -47.89
N PHE A 582 13.40 27.91 -47.89
CA PHE A 582 13.44 29.11 -48.72
C PHE A 582 13.92 28.83 -50.15
N THR A 583 14.93 27.96 -50.33
CA THR A 583 15.49 27.63 -51.66
C THR A 583 15.12 26.24 -52.18
N GLY A 584 14.60 25.34 -51.33
CA GLY A 584 14.33 23.94 -51.68
C GLY A 584 15.59 23.11 -51.95
N LEU A 585 16.74 23.56 -51.45
CA LEU A 585 18.04 22.88 -51.52
C LEU A 585 18.35 22.22 -50.18
N HIS A 586 19.41 21.41 -50.08
CA HIS A 586 19.83 20.93 -48.77
C HIS A 586 20.27 22.09 -47.87
N ASN A 587 20.07 21.97 -46.56
CA ASN A 587 20.55 22.96 -45.60
C ASN A 587 21.97 22.62 -45.11
N ARG A 588 22.62 23.57 -44.44
CA ARG A 588 23.98 23.42 -43.88
C ARG A 588 24.15 22.17 -43.02
N ARG A 589 23.11 21.67 -42.35
CA ARG A 589 23.19 20.44 -41.53
C ARG A 589 23.47 19.20 -42.38
N VAL A 590 22.79 19.03 -43.51
CA VAL A 590 23.00 17.89 -44.43
C VAL A 590 24.42 17.87 -45.00
N LEU A 591 25.04 19.02 -45.21
CA LEU A 591 26.44 19.12 -45.65
C LEU A 591 27.38 18.41 -44.67
N HIS A 592 27.24 18.68 -43.38
CA HIS A 592 28.12 18.12 -42.36
C HIS A 592 27.78 16.65 -42.03
N GLU A 593 26.49 16.28 -42.02
CA GLU A 593 26.06 14.92 -41.68
C GLU A 593 26.23 13.93 -42.84
N THR A 594 25.82 14.31 -44.06
CA THR A 594 25.84 13.41 -45.23
C THR A 594 27.00 13.74 -46.18
N GLY A 595 27.31 15.02 -46.38
CA GLY A 595 28.40 15.44 -47.28
C GLY A 595 29.77 14.94 -46.83
N LYS A 596 30.05 14.98 -45.52
CA LYS A 596 31.29 14.45 -44.92
C LYS A 596 31.48 12.95 -45.16
N ASP A 597 30.42 12.17 -45.00
CA ASP A 597 30.45 10.72 -45.21
C ASP A 597 30.64 10.38 -46.70
N LEU A 598 29.94 11.06 -47.60
CA LEU A 598 30.07 10.88 -49.04
C LEU A 598 31.48 11.26 -49.52
N PHE A 599 32.05 12.34 -48.99
CA PHE A 599 33.41 12.76 -49.29
C PHE A 599 34.43 11.68 -48.91
N ARG A 600 34.38 11.18 -47.66
CA ARG A 600 35.28 10.11 -47.18
C ARG A 600 35.13 8.84 -48.00
N ARG A 601 33.89 8.39 -48.27
CA ARG A 601 33.63 7.19 -49.07
C ARG A 601 34.20 7.32 -50.48
N THR A 602 34.00 8.46 -51.13
CA THR A 602 34.48 8.69 -52.50
C THR A 602 36.00 8.66 -52.59
N LEU A 603 36.72 9.28 -51.64
CA LEU A 603 38.18 9.20 -51.59
C LEU A 603 38.68 7.78 -51.32
N ASN A 604 38.05 7.05 -50.39
CA ASN A 604 38.38 5.65 -50.09
C ASN A 604 38.15 4.71 -51.29
N GLU A 605 37.20 5.03 -52.16
CA GLU A 605 36.97 4.31 -53.43
C GLU A 605 38.00 4.65 -54.52
N GLY A 606 39.00 5.50 -54.23
CA GLY A 606 40.00 5.91 -55.20
C GLY A 606 39.49 6.93 -56.22
N LYS A 607 38.42 7.68 -55.89
CA LYS A 607 37.75 8.63 -56.79
C LYS A 607 38.01 10.08 -56.38
N THR A 608 37.86 11.00 -57.34
CA THR A 608 38.07 12.44 -57.13
C THR A 608 36.79 13.14 -56.68
N CYS A 609 36.91 14.05 -55.72
CA CYS A 609 35.84 14.96 -55.28
C CYS A 609 36.14 16.40 -55.70
N CYS A 610 35.11 17.25 -55.74
CA CYS A 610 35.28 18.70 -55.83
C CYS A 610 34.31 19.41 -54.90
N CYS A 611 34.80 20.43 -54.20
CA CYS A 611 34.00 21.39 -53.49
C CYS A 611 34.00 22.71 -54.27
N ILE A 612 32.82 23.29 -54.43
CA ILE A 612 32.62 24.63 -54.97
C ILE A 612 31.88 25.43 -53.91
N PHE A 613 32.49 26.50 -53.42
CA PHE A 613 31.87 27.43 -52.48
C PHE A 613 31.49 28.69 -53.25
N LEU A 614 30.21 29.02 -53.30
CA LEU A 614 29.66 30.15 -54.04
C LEU A 614 29.07 31.19 -53.10
N ASP A 615 29.16 32.44 -53.50
CA ASP A 615 28.51 33.57 -52.85
C ASP A 615 27.92 34.50 -53.91
N MET A 616 26.68 34.98 -53.67
CA MET A 616 25.99 35.87 -54.58
C MET A 616 26.57 37.28 -54.52
N ASP A 617 27.04 37.78 -55.66
CA ASP A 617 27.58 39.12 -55.73
C ASP A 617 26.43 40.16 -55.67
N GLY A 618 26.57 41.16 -54.80
CA GLY A 618 25.69 42.34 -54.82
C GLY A 618 24.31 42.19 -54.20
N LEU A 619 24.01 41.11 -53.45
CA LEU A 619 22.69 40.91 -52.82
C LEU A 619 22.25 42.12 -51.96
N LYS A 620 23.18 42.70 -51.19
CA LYS A 620 22.89 43.89 -50.37
C LYS A 620 22.41 45.07 -51.24
N LYS A 621 23.08 45.32 -52.36
CA LYS A 621 22.67 46.37 -53.30
C LYS A 621 21.28 46.07 -53.88
N ILE A 622 21.00 44.80 -54.18
CA ILE A 622 19.68 44.39 -54.67
C ILE A 622 18.59 44.71 -53.64
N ASN A 623 18.85 44.37 -52.38
CA ASN A 623 17.93 44.65 -51.27
C ASN A 623 17.74 46.16 -51.03
N ASP A 624 18.84 46.93 -51.08
CA ASP A 624 18.83 48.37 -50.80
C ASP A 624 18.10 49.17 -51.90
N GLU A 625 18.24 48.77 -53.18
CA GLU A 625 17.67 49.51 -54.32
C GLU A 625 16.26 49.03 -54.73
N TRP A 626 15.94 47.73 -54.57
CA TRP A 626 14.67 47.14 -55.04
C TRP A 626 13.91 46.35 -53.97
N GLY A 627 14.38 46.35 -52.73
CA GLY A 627 13.72 45.74 -51.59
C GLY A 627 14.01 44.24 -51.43
N HIS A 628 13.82 43.76 -50.20
CA HIS A 628 14.03 42.34 -49.83
C HIS A 628 13.28 41.32 -50.71
N PRO A 629 12.04 41.55 -51.19
CA PRO A 629 11.37 40.58 -52.08
C PRO A 629 12.13 40.29 -53.40
N GLU A 630 12.86 41.28 -53.92
CA GLU A 630 13.69 41.10 -55.11
C GLU A 630 15.00 40.37 -54.78
N GLY A 631 15.61 40.63 -53.62
CA GLY A 631 16.73 39.82 -53.14
C GLY A 631 16.35 38.37 -52.87
N ASP A 632 15.15 38.13 -52.30
CA ASP A 632 14.59 36.80 -52.13
C ASP A 632 14.42 36.07 -53.47
N THR A 633 13.97 36.81 -54.49
CA THR A 633 13.84 36.30 -55.86
C THR A 633 15.21 35.97 -56.46
N ALA A 634 16.23 36.79 -56.21
CA ALA A 634 17.59 36.55 -56.65
C ALA A 634 18.15 35.25 -56.03
N ILE A 635 18.03 35.07 -54.71
CA ILE A 635 18.50 33.87 -53.98
C ILE A 635 17.80 32.60 -54.51
N LYS A 636 16.47 32.63 -54.64
CA LYS A 636 15.68 31.50 -55.17
C LYS A 636 16.05 31.17 -56.62
N THR A 637 16.34 32.19 -57.43
CA THR A 637 16.76 32.01 -58.82
C THR A 637 18.14 31.36 -58.89
N LEU A 638 19.11 31.83 -58.10
CA LEU A 638 20.44 31.23 -58.06
C LEU A 638 20.36 29.76 -57.64
N ALA A 639 19.58 29.45 -56.60
CA ALA A 639 19.33 28.07 -56.18
C ALA A 639 18.76 27.20 -57.32
N ALA A 640 17.79 27.72 -58.08
CA ALA A 640 17.22 27.02 -59.23
C ALA A 640 18.24 26.81 -60.37
N ILE A 641 19.12 27.78 -60.61
CA ILE A 641 20.21 27.67 -61.59
C ILE A 641 21.22 26.61 -61.17
N LEU A 642 21.62 26.59 -59.90
CA LEU A 642 22.52 25.56 -59.37
C LEU A 642 21.89 24.17 -59.54
N ARG A 643 20.62 24.00 -59.16
CA ARG A 643 19.89 22.74 -59.32
C ARG A 643 19.84 22.23 -60.77
N LYS A 644 19.77 23.13 -61.77
CA LYS A 644 19.81 22.78 -63.21
C LYS A 644 21.23 22.51 -63.73
N SER A 645 22.25 23.04 -63.06
CA SER A 645 23.64 23.01 -63.53
C SER A 645 24.41 21.78 -63.06
N PHE A 646 23.95 21.12 -61.99
CA PHE A 646 24.59 19.95 -61.38
C PHE A 646 23.75 18.68 -61.53
N ARG A 647 24.38 17.53 -61.32
CA ARG A 647 23.75 16.20 -61.46
C ARG A 647 22.95 15.87 -60.22
N SER A 648 22.02 14.92 -60.33
CA SER A 648 21.24 14.43 -59.18
C SER A 648 22.07 13.77 -58.07
N ARG A 649 23.32 13.37 -58.38
CA ARG A 649 24.28 12.80 -57.40
C ARG A 649 25.15 13.85 -56.73
N ASP A 650 25.17 15.08 -57.23
CA ASP A 650 25.90 16.19 -56.61
C ASP A 650 25.06 16.77 -55.47
N MET A 651 25.69 17.14 -54.36
CA MET A 651 25.01 17.70 -53.20
C MET A 651 25.07 19.23 -53.27
N ILE A 652 23.91 19.87 -53.35
CA ILE A 652 23.77 21.33 -53.42
C ILE A 652 23.15 21.81 -52.10
N VAL A 653 23.87 22.68 -51.41
CA VAL A 653 23.54 23.15 -50.06
C VAL A 653 23.47 24.66 -50.04
N ARG A 654 22.45 25.24 -49.38
CA ARG A 654 22.51 26.64 -48.93
C ARG A 654 23.24 26.68 -47.59
N TYR A 655 24.40 27.32 -47.56
CA TYR A 655 25.27 27.34 -46.38
C TYR A 655 24.81 28.40 -45.36
N GLY A 656 24.35 29.55 -45.84
CA GLY A 656 23.76 30.64 -45.06
C GLY A 656 23.49 31.83 -45.98
N GLY A 657 22.57 32.75 -45.65
CA GLY A 657 22.36 33.99 -46.43
C GLY A 657 22.30 33.79 -47.95
N ASP A 658 23.29 34.33 -48.65
CA ASP A 658 23.62 34.28 -50.08
C ASP A 658 24.67 33.22 -50.47
N GLU A 659 25.16 32.43 -49.51
CA GLU A 659 26.22 31.46 -49.67
C GLU A 659 25.68 30.05 -49.98
N PHE A 660 26.33 29.39 -50.93
CA PHE A 660 25.99 28.05 -51.39
C PHE A 660 27.23 27.17 -51.48
N ILE A 661 27.08 25.89 -51.18
CA ILE A 661 28.14 24.90 -51.36
C ILE A 661 27.64 23.80 -52.27
N VAL A 662 28.49 23.40 -53.22
CA VAL A 662 28.26 22.25 -54.07
C VAL A 662 29.38 21.23 -53.89
N LEU A 663 29.02 20.02 -53.49
CA LEU A 663 29.92 18.88 -53.47
C LEU A 663 29.64 17.98 -54.67
N MET A 664 30.66 17.77 -55.49
CA MET A 664 30.63 16.86 -56.62
C MET A 664 31.46 15.61 -56.29
N PHE A 665 30.87 14.44 -56.53
CA PHE A 665 31.49 13.15 -56.24
C PHE A 665 31.71 12.35 -57.53
N ASP A 666 32.79 11.54 -57.57
CA ASP A 666 33.12 10.67 -58.71
C ASP A 666 33.24 11.44 -60.04
N ILE A 667 34.16 12.40 -60.05
CA ILE A 667 34.35 13.29 -61.20
C ILE A 667 35.73 13.14 -61.84
N LYS A 668 35.83 13.55 -63.11
CA LYS A 668 37.10 13.83 -63.78
C LYS A 668 37.39 15.33 -63.67
N LYS A 669 38.66 15.74 -63.66
CA LYS A 669 39.04 17.16 -63.56
C LYS A 669 38.36 18.06 -64.61
N ALA A 670 38.19 17.58 -65.84
CA ALA A 670 37.48 18.30 -66.91
C ALA A 670 35.97 18.55 -66.64
N THR A 671 35.36 17.76 -65.75
CA THR A 671 33.95 17.91 -65.36
C THR A 671 33.72 19.20 -64.58
N VAL A 672 34.70 19.67 -63.80
CA VAL A 672 34.61 20.89 -62.99
C VAL A 672 34.48 22.12 -63.88
N SER A 673 35.40 22.30 -64.83
CA SER A 673 35.34 23.41 -65.80
C SER A 673 34.04 23.40 -66.60
N SER A 674 33.55 22.21 -66.96
CA SER A 674 32.26 22.06 -67.65
C SER A 674 31.07 22.46 -66.77
N ALA A 675 31.12 22.21 -65.46
CA ALA A 675 30.07 22.61 -64.53
C ALA A 675 30.05 24.12 -64.32
N LEU A 676 31.22 24.74 -64.12
CA LEU A 676 31.34 26.20 -64.00
C LEU A 676 30.87 26.90 -65.27
N ALA A 677 31.26 26.42 -66.45
CA ALA A 677 30.80 26.96 -67.72
C ALA A 677 29.27 26.86 -67.90
N ARG A 678 28.64 25.79 -67.38
CA ARG A 678 27.17 25.67 -67.37
C ARG A 678 26.54 26.73 -66.46
N ILE A 679 27.06 26.93 -65.24
CA ILE A 679 26.55 27.93 -64.31
C ILE A 679 26.66 29.32 -64.93
N THR A 680 27.84 29.70 -65.44
CA THR A 680 28.07 30.99 -66.11
C THR A 680 27.10 31.19 -67.26
N ARG A 681 26.93 30.19 -68.14
CA ARG A 681 25.98 30.28 -69.26
C ARG A 681 24.54 30.44 -68.79
N GLN A 682 24.13 29.76 -67.71
CA GLN A 682 22.76 29.89 -67.17
C GLN A 682 22.54 31.26 -66.53
N LEU A 683 23.52 31.81 -65.83
CA LEU A 683 23.49 33.19 -65.30
C LEU A 683 23.38 34.20 -66.44
N ASP A 684 24.21 34.07 -67.49
CA ASP A 684 24.15 34.97 -68.66
C ASP A 684 22.81 34.90 -69.38
N LEU A 685 22.27 33.70 -69.57
CA LEU A 685 20.97 33.50 -70.19
C LEU A 685 19.85 34.11 -69.34
N TYR A 686 19.90 33.94 -68.02
CA TYR A 686 18.96 34.57 -67.10
C TYR A 686 19.04 36.09 -67.20
N ASN A 687 20.23 36.68 -67.08
CA ASN A 687 20.43 38.13 -67.12
C ASN A 687 19.98 38.76 -68.44
N LYS A 688 20.12 38.04 -69.57
CA LYS A 688 19.64 38.51 -70.88
C LYS A 688 18.11 38.42 -71.06
N SER A 689 17.44 37.55 -70.31
CA SER A 689 16.03 37.22 -70.54
C SER A 689 15.08 37.58 -69.38
N SER A 690 15.61 37.88 -68.18
CA SER A 690 14.82 38.08 -66.97
C SER A 690 14.08 39.42 -66.95
N GLY A 691 14.58 40.43 -67.66
CA GLY A 691 14.05 41.80 -67.62
C GLY A 691 14.19 42.47 -66.25
N LYS A 692 14.99 41.89 -65.34
CA LYS A 692 15.22 42.43 -64.00
C LYS A 692 16.14 43.65 -64.06
N PRO A 693 15.98 44.63 -63.13
CA PRO A 693 16.81 45.83 -63.11
C PRO A 693 18.24 45.59 -62.59
N TRP A 694 18.55 44.35 -62.21
CA TRP A 694 19.83 43.88 -61.69
C TRP A 694 20.29 42.62 -62.42
N ASN A 695 21.61 42.40 -62.46
CA ASN A 695 22.20 41.17 -62.97
C ASN A 695 22.46 40.21 -61.82
N LEU A 696 22.08 38.95 -61.99
CA LEU A 696 22.45 37.86 -61.09
C LEU A 696 23.91 37.47 -61.35
N GLN A 697 24.76 37.66 -60.35
CA GLN A 697 26.18 37.34 -60.39
C GLN A 697 26.56 36.53 -59.15
N ALA A 698 27.60 35.72 -59.29
CA ALA A 698 28.14 34.95 -58.18
C ALA A 698 29.65 34.80 -58.36
N SER A 699 30.36 34.82 -57.24
CA SER A 699 31.77 34.45 -57.11
C SER A 699 31.86 33.03 -56.58
N TRP A 700 32.90 32.28 -56.96
CA TRP A 700 33.08 30.92 -56.47
C TRP A 700 34.54 30.54 -56.23
N GLY A 701 34.80 29.86 -55.12
CA GLY A 701 36.05 29.14 -54.86
C GLY A 701 35.90 27.68 -55.28
N VAL A 702 36.99 27.07 -55.78
CA VAL A 702 36.96 25.70 -56.28
C VAL A 702 38.16 24.91 -55.82
N THR A 703 37.92 23.83 -55.07
CA THR A 703 38.95 22.88 -54.64
C THR A 703 38.65 21.51 -55.20
N VAL A 704 39.62 20.94 -55.92
CA VAL A 704 39.56 19.57 -56.46
C VAL A 704 40.44 18.69 -55.61
N VAL A 705 39.87 17.62 -55.07
CA VAL A 705 40.54 16.68 -54.18
C VAL A 705 40.76 15.36 -54.92
N PRO A 706 41.98 15.12 -55.45
CA PRO A 706 42.33 13.85 -56.05
C PRO A 706 42.47 12.73 -54.98
N PRO A 707 42.43 11.45 -55.38
CA PRO A 707 42.38 10.31 -54.44
C PRO A 707 43.60 10.19 -53.50
N ASP A 708 44.75 10.73 -53.92
CA ASP A 708 46.01 10.75 -53.18
C ASP A 708 46.01 11.73 -51.99
N ARG A 709 45.05 12.68 -51.93
CA ARG A 709 44.84 13.56 -50.76
C ARG A 709 43.88 12.95 -49.72
N ILE A 710 43.98 11.64 -49.48
CA ILE A 710 43.07 10.90 -48.58
C ILE A 710 43.09 11.39 -47.11
N THR A 711 44.18 12.03 -46.68
CA THR A 711 44.35 12.56 -45.33
C THR A 711 43.71 13.93 -45.10
N LEU A 712 43.20 14.58 -46.16
CA LEU A 712 42.54 15.89 -46.05
C LEU A 712 41.22 15.74 -45.27
N SER A 713 41.04 16.54 -44.21
CA SER A 713 39.77 16.53 -43.49
C SER A 713 38.68 17.23 -44.29
N PHE A 714 37.41 16.94 -43.97
CA PHE A 714 36.29 17.60 -44.64
C PHE A 714 36.24 19.09 -44.27
N GLU A 715 36.62 19.43 -43.05
CA GLU A 715 36.74 20.80 -42.57
C GLU A 715 37.80 21.58 -43.34
N ASP A 716 39.00 21.01 -43.53
CA ASP A 716 40.07 21.62 -44.34
C ASP A 716 39.66 21.83 -45.81
N LEU A 717 38.84 20.92 -46.37
CA LEU A 717 38.31 21.08 -47.72
C LEU A 717 37.41 22.32 -47.82
N ILE A 718 36.52 22.52 -46.86
CA ILE A 718 35.63 23.70 -46.86
C ILE A 718 36.46 24.97 -46.70
N GLU A 719 37.43 24.99 -45.78
CA GLU A 719 38.33 26.12 -45.54
C GLU A 719 39.19 26.45 -46.78
N GLU A 720 39.85 25.47 -47.40
CA GLU A 720 40.64 25.67 -48.63
C GLU A 720 39.76 26.21 -49.79
N THR A 721 38.48 25.84 -49.83
CA THR A 721 37.55 26.32 -50.86
C THR A 721 37.07 27.74 -50.59
N ASP A 722 36.84 28.09 -49.32
CA ASP A 722 36.47 29.44 -48.90
C ASP A 722 37.61 30.44 -49.11
N ASP A 723 38.84 30.06 -48.80
CA ASP A 723 40.04 30.87 -49.10
C ASP A 723 40.12 31.20 -50.60
N ARG A 724 39.84 30.23 -51.46
CA ARG A 724 39.80 30.44 -52.92
C ARG A 724 38.66 31.34 -53.37
N LEU A 725 37.51 31.28 -52.69
CA LEU A 725 36.39 32.20 -52.94
C LEU A 725 36.80 33.63 -52.58
N TYR A 726 37.47 33.80 -51.44
CA TYR A 726 38.00 35.08 -51.01
C TYR A 726 39.02 35.65 -52.00
N GLU A 727 39.96 34.84 -52.49
CA GLU A 727 40.90 35.22 -53.54
C GLU A 727 40.20 35.64 -54.84
N GLU A 728 39.15 34.93 -55.25
CA GLU A 728 38.37 35.28 -56.44
C GLU A 728 37.66 36.63 -56.29
N LYS A 729 37.05 36.88 -55.13
CA LYS A 729 36.41 38.17 -54.81
C LYS A 729 37.42 39.32 -54.78
N GLN A 730 38.61 39.12 -54.20
CA GLN A 730 39.71 40.10 -54.21
C GLN A 730 40.11 40.45 -55.66
N ARG A 731 40.35 39.44 -56.50
CA ARG A 731 40.73 39.63 -57.90
C ARG A 731 39.67 40.40 -58.71
N ARG A 732 38.39 40.07 -58.53
CA ARG A 732 37.28 40.77 -59.20
C ARG A 732 37.20 42.24 -58.76
N ARG A 733 37.42 42.51 -57.47
CA ARG A 733 37.47 43.86 -56.91
C ARG A 733 38.61 44.70 -57.49
N GLU A 734 39.80 44.12 -57.62
CA GLU A 734 40.97 44.79 -58.23
C GLU A 734 40.79 45.03 -59.74
N ALA A 735 40.11 44.12 -60.44
CA ALA A 735 39.83 44.23 -61.87
C ALA A 735 38.68 45.18 -62.21
N GLY A 736 38.01 45.80 -61.23
CA GLY A 736 36.86 46.68 -61.45
C GLY A 736 35.60 45.97 -61.96
N LEU A 737 35.58 44.64 -61.91
CA LEU A 737 34.43 43.80 -62.24
C LEU A 737 33.58 43.67 -60.97
N ARG A 738 32.63 44.60 -60.78
CA ARG A 738 31.60 44.48 -59.74
C ARG A 738 30.35 43.80 -60.26
#